data_AF-A0A3Q8UZY1-F1
#
_entry.id   AF-A0A3Q8UZY1-F1
#
_cell.length_a   1.000
_cell.length_b   1.000
_cell.length_c   1.000
_cell.angle_alpha   90.00
_cell.angle_beta   90.00
_cell.angle_gamma   90.00
#
_symmetry.space_group_name_H-M   'P 1'
#
loop_
_entity.id
_entity.type
_entity.pdbx_description
1 polymer ?
#
loop_
_entity_poly.entity_id
_entity_poly.type
_entity_poly.pdbx_seq_one_letter_code
_entity_poly.pdbx_strand_id
1 'polypeptide(L)'
;MSEPSRRSVLGTAGALGLGAATGGVPLSAHAADRPARAPAFDTDSARSALNRLLPRHAEQFRLGLRPAKDGREDRFRVTGTTGRIEVSGTTPAVLLTGVHWYLKYVCGAHITWNGRQLELPRRLPAPARPLERSTTLPHRFALNDTNDGYTAPYADWAYWERMIDVLALHGCNEVLVVAGAEAVYHRVLREFGYSDAEARAWLPAPSHQPWWLLQNLAGYGGPLTGRLMADRARLGRRITDRLRALGIAPVLPGYYGHVPDGFVERNGGDARVVPQGIWHGFQRPDWLDPRTTAFAEVAASFYRHQEQLLGPADLFKMDLLHEGGTPGDVPVPAAARGVEAALRAARPGATWVILGWEANPLPALLDAVDKERMLIVDGVSDRYAGVTDREKDWGGTPYAFGTIPNFGGRTTIGARTHLWNEKFFAWRDKAGSALAGTAFMPEATDRDPAAFELFSELAWTKAPLDRAAWFSSYADFRYGGRDRDARDAWRALRDTAYRHTAVERSDPHDSLFAARPDLAANRAAEYAPRALTYDPARFDAALTGLLGVAGALRGSAAYRYDLVDVARQALAHRSRQLLPQLRAAYRRKDQDAFRALSALWLRLMRLSDEVTGTHSAFLLGPWIEAARRMGTTDAERAEFERTAKVLITVWGGRATADGGRLHEYGNREWHGLMSDFYVPRWQRWLDELADALAAGREPVPVDWFAVEEPWTREREDYPLRPTGDPYRTVSRVRGVLARAPYQGSVEVTAEPPAFPPGGHARVTAVFRNVNGLRATGRVDFALTGVEAEPTGPVSLPRVGPGATGEVTWRAGAPVTPLDRPLRPLPYEIAVRYGPAGERRVRHVHEGTLFEAGPVSGSWRTYSNNAAVFGEWEGRYAIHGGGADLWKGTAEFGALYRAGALRDGVSVTVRVDAQAATGPWARAGLIARDALATAGSPGFVNLAVTPGNGVVLSYDTNGDGTLDTYQRLTGVRAPVLLRLTRAGASFVGACSLDGGSTWRTVATVAVPPGAGAVQDAGMFMSAANGGDGERGVVEFGGWAVV
;
A
#
# COMPACT_ATOMS: atom_id res chain seq x y z
N MET A 1 -55.36 8.82 34.34
CA MET A 1 -55.90 10.19 34.53
C MET A 1 -55.20 10.79 35.73
N SER A 2 -55.26 12.11 35.92
CA SER A 2 -55.40 12.74 37.26
C SER A 2 -54.59 12.19 38.44
N GLU A 3 -53.85 13.09 39.10
CA GLU A 3 -53.64 13.00 40.56
C GLU A 3 -52.79 11.80 41.10
N PRO A 4 -52.37 11.85 42.38
CA PRO A 4 -51.08 11.37 42.87
C PRO A 4 -51.12 10.01 43.58
N SER A 5 -49.94 9.42 43.85
CA SER A 5 -49.50 8.99 45.20
C SER A 5 -48.16 8.23 45.07
N ARG A 6 -47.02 8.81 45.48
CA ARG A 6 -46.44 8.50 46.79
C ARG A 6 -47.46 8.43 47.90
N ARG A 7 -47.52 7.29 48.57
CA ARG A 7 -47.45 7.13 50.03
C ARG A 7 -47.81 5.67 50.31
N SER A 8 -47.01 4.91 51.03
CA SER A 8 -46.91 5.00 52.49
C SER A 8 -46.55 3.57 52.95
N VAL A 9 -45.83 3.29 54.03
CA VAL A 9 -45.57 4.04 55.26
C VAL A 9 -44.59 3.15 56.05
N LEU A 10 -43.45 3.71 56.45
CA LEU A 10 -43.12 4.08 57.84
C LEU A 10 -42.72 2.87 58.72
N GLY A 11 -41.80 3.02 59.66
CA GLY A 11 -41.35 4.24 60.31
C GLY A 11 -39.86 4.21 60.63
N THR A 12 -39.23 5.39 60.65
CA THR A 12 -39.09 6.33 61.80
C THR A 12 -37.78 6.04 62.52
N ALA A 13 -36.90 6.97 62.86
CA ALA A 13 -36.83 8.44 62.87
C ALA A 13 -35.32 8.76 62.92
N GLY A 14 -34.77 9.95 62.67
CA GLY A 14 -35.27 11.28 62.42
C GLY A 14 -34.05 12.24 62.34
N ALA A 15 -34.32 13.44 61.83
CA ALA A 15 -33.52 14.67 61.94
C ALA A 15 -32.20 14.80 61.13
N LEU A 16 -32.40 15.24 59.88
CA LEU A 16 -31.68 16.36 59.23
C LEU A 16 -31.63 17.56 60.20
N GLY A 17 -30.65 18.46 60.20
CA GLY A 17 -29.67 18.81 59.18
C GLY A 17 -29.65 20.33 59.01
N LEU A 18 -28.45 20.90 58.77
CA LEU A 18 -28.09 22.19 58.13
C LEU A 18 -26.76 22.64 58.75
N GLY A 19 -25.69 22.96 58.02
CA GLY A 19 -25.49 22.98 56.58
C GLY A 19 -24.04 23.41 56.24
N ALA A 20 -23.75 23.32 54.94
CA ALA A 20 -22.71 24.02 54.16
C ALA A 20 -21.21 23.67 54.33
N ALA A 21 -20.73 22.95 53.31
CA ALA A 21 -19.55 23.21 52.46
C ALA A 21 -18.12 23.14 53.06
N THR A 22 -17.40 22.07 52.70
CA THR A 22 -16.15 22.11 51.91
C THR A 22 -15.95 20.76 51.23
N GLY A 23 -15.62 20.77 49.94
CA GLY A 23 -15.53 19.60 49.08
C GLY A 23 -14.23 18.81 49.26
N GLY A 24 -14.37 17.49 49.39
CA GLY A 24 -13.32 16.50 49.26
C GLY A 24 -13.82 15.34 48.39
N VAL A 25 -13.08 15.04 47.33
CA VAL A 25 -13.28 13.92 46.41
C VAL A 25 -13.03 12.60 47.15
N PRO A 26 -13.87 11.55 47.03
CA PRO A 26 -13.50 10.24 47.53
C PRO A 26 -12.61 9.51 46.51
N LEU A 27 -11.47 9.05 47.01
CA LEU A 27 -10.52 8.17 46.37
C LEU A 27 -11.19 6.85 45.93
N SER A 28 -11.00 6.46 44.66
CA SER A 28 -11.26 5.10 44.21
C SER A 28 -10.17 4.16 44.75
N ALA A 29 -10.56 3.22 45.61
CA ALA A 29 -9.76 2.06 46.02
C ALA A 29 -9.61 1.11 44.82
N HIS A 30 -8.40 0.89 44.29
CA HIS A 30 -7.47 -0.18 44.65
C HIS A 30 -8.07 -1.59 44.58
N ALA A 31 -7.97 -2.21 43.40
CA ALA A 31 -7.75 -3.64 43.27
C ALA A 31 -6.23 -3.87 43.17
N ALA A 32 -5.59 -3.97 44.33
CA ALA A 32 -4.31 -4.64 44.46
C ALA A 32 -4.63 -6.10 44.81
N ASP A 33 -4.24 -7.04 43.95
CA ASP A 33 -3.73 -8.30 44.50
C ASP A 33 -2.66 -8.94 43.61
N ARG A 34 -1.48 -9.05 44.24
CA ARG A 34 -0.17 -9.62 43.85
C ARG A 34 0.64 -8.95 42.71
N PRO A 35 1.82 -8.39 43.03
CA PRO A 35 2.88 -8.34 42.04
C PRO A 35 3.38 -9.77 41.84
N ALA A 36 3.20 -10.33 40.64
CA ALA A 36 4.19 -11.30 40.16
C ALA A 36 5.54 -10.62 40.34
N ARG A 37 6.38 -11.16 41.22
CA ARG A 37 7.69 -10.60 41.55
C ARG A 37 8.44 -10.53 40.23
N ALA A 38 8.49 -9.34 39.61
CA ALA A 38 9.23 -9.13 38.38
C ALA A 38 10.63 -9.72 38.61
N PRO A 39 11.18 -10.51 37.66
CA PRO A 39 12.52 -11.04 37.84
C PRO A 39 13.42 -9.88 38.24
N ALA A 40 14.20 -10.07 39.30
CA ALA A 40 15.19 -9.08 39.69
C ALA A 40 16.19 -9.02 38.52
N PHE A 41 15.99 -8.05 37.63
CA PHE A 41 16.89 -7.85 36.51
C PHE A 41 18.28 -7.54 37.06
N ASP A 42 19.30 -8.00 36.35
CA ASP A 42 20.68 -7.56 36.51
C ASP A 42 21.10 -6.71 35.30
N THR A 43 22.34 -6.23 35.31
CA THR A 43 22.89 -5.46 34.19
C THR A 43 23.65 -6.30 33.16
N ASP A 44 23.78 -7.61 33.38
CA ASP A 44 24.68 -8.49 32.63
C ASP A 44 24.19 -8.72 31.21
N SER A 45 22.87 -8.83 31.01
CA SER A 45 22.28 -8.96 29.67
C SER A 45 22.51 -7.73 28.79
N ALA A 46 22.44 -6.53 29.38
CA ALA A 46 22.80 -5.27 28.72
C ALA A 46 24.32 -5.17 28.51
N ARG A 47 25.13 -5.56 29.50
CA ARG A 47 26.59 -5.62 29.39
C ARG A 47 27.05 -6.51 28.24
N SER A 48 26.44 -7.69 28.11
CA SER A 48 26.69 -8.64 27.04
C SER A 48 26.40 -8.03 25.66
N ALA A 49 25.28 -7.32 25.51
CA ALA A 49 24.99 -6.57 24.29
C ALA A 49 26.04 -5.48 24.00
N LEU A 50 26.42 -4.69 25.01
CA LEU A 50 27.45 -3.67 24.83
C LEU A 50 28.81 -4.25 24.42
N ASN A 51 29.19 -5.41 24.96
CA ASN A 51 30.43 -6.09 24.56
C ASN A 51 30.41 -6.49 23.08
N ARG A 52 29.24 -6.90 22.55
CA ARG A 52 29.08 -7.20 21.12
C ARG A 52 29.02 -5.94 20.25
N LEU A 53 28.27 -4.93 20.68
CA LEU A 53 27.97 -3.73 19.90
C LEU A 53 29.14 -2.72 19.91
N LEU A 54 29.82 -2.56 21.05
CA LEU A 54 30.86 -1.57 21.33
C LEU A 54 32.07 -2.21 22.03
N PRO A 55 32.72 -3.24 21.45
CA PRO A 55 33.75 -4.03 22.14
C PRO A 55 34.94 -3.21 22.67
N ARG A 56 35.25 -2.06 22.05
CA ARG A 56 36.36 -1.19 22.47
C ARG A 56 35.97 -0.16 23.54
N HIS A 57 34.69 -0.01 23.83
CA HIS A 57 34.16 1.06 24.69
C HIS A 57 33.24 0.54 25.79
N ALA A 58 32.86 -0.73 25.78
CA ALA A 58 31.93 -1.31 26.73
C ALA A 58 32.33 -1.06 28.21
N GLU A 59 33.62 -1.11 28.53
CA GLU A 59 34.15 -0.85 29.89
C GLU A 59 33.99 0.61 30.33
N GLN A 60 33.79 1.54 29.39
CA GLN A 60 33.57 2.95 29.70
C GLN A 60 32.14 3.22 30.16
N PHE A 61 31.23 2.24 30.11
CA PHE A 61 29.86 2.35 30.58
C PHE A 61 29.69 1.73 31.97
N ARG A 62 29.20 2.50 32.94
CA ARG A 62 28.67 2.00 34.20
C ARG A 62 27.15 1.92 34.10
N LEU A 63 26.60 0.71 34.17
CA LEU A 63 25.17 0.45 34.09
C LEU A 63 24.57 0.34 35.48
N GLY A 64 23.37 0.89 35.70
CA GLY A 64 22.65 0.77 36.96
C GLY A 64 21.14 0.74 36.79
N LEU A 65 20.49 -0.30 37.29
CA LEU A 65 19.04 -0.36 37.27
C LEU A 65 18.42 0.62 38.27
N ARG A 66 17.27 1.18 37.91
CA ARG A 66 16.45 2.04 38.78
C ARG A 66 15.01 1.54 38.74
N PRO A 67 14.27 1.63 39.86
CA PRO A 67 12.85 1.32 39.85
C PRO A 67 12.09 2.23 38.87
N ALA A 68 11.09 1.67 38.19
CA ALA A 68 10.10 2.47 37.47
C ALA A 68 9.36 3.39 38.45
N LYS A 69 9.10 4.63 38.03
CA LYS A 69 8.25 5.53 38.82
C LYS A 69 6.81 4.97 38.78
N ASP A 70 6.19 4.83 39.94
CA ASP A 70 4.85 4.25 40.10
C ASP A 70 4.68 2.83 39.49
N GLY A 71 5.80 2.12 39.28
CA GLY A 71 5.83 0.77 38.72
C GLY A 71 5.46 0.64 37.23
N ARG A 72 5.24 1.74 36.51
CA ARG A 72 4.73 1.72 35.12
C ARG A 72 5.48 2.62 34.13
N GLU A 73 6.29 3.56 34.60
CA GLU A 73 7.04 4.48 33.74
C GLU A 73 8.45 3.95 33.42
N ASP A 74 8.67 3.58 32.16
CA ASP A 74 10.02 3.29 31.65
C ASP A 74 10.81 4.59 31.49
N ARG A 75 12.05 4.60 31.98
CA ARG A 75 12.90 5.78 31.95
C ARG A 75 14.37 5.43 31.91
N PHE A 76 15.17 6.28 31.27
CA PHE A 76 16.62 6.23 31.37
C PHE A 76 17.21 7.61 31.67
N ARG A 77 18.42 7.60 32.23
CA ARG A 77 19.26 8.78 32.44
C ARG A 77 20.71 8.44 32.08
N VAL A 78 21.33 9.28 31.24
CA VAL A 78 22.77 9.19 30.90
C VAL A 78 23.53 10.40 31.43
N THR A 79 24.58 10.16 32.19
CA THR A 79 25.49 11.15 32.78
C THR A 79 26.94 10.66 32.69
N GLY A 80 27.87 11.31 33.39
CA GLY A 80 29.23 10.82 33.57
C GLY A 80 30.28 11.84 33.12
N THR A 81 31.50 11.35 32.98
CA THR A 81 32.68 12.13 32.57
C THR A 81 33.35 11.45 31.38
N THR A 82 34.32 12.13 30.75
CA THR A 82 35.01 11.59 29.57
C THR A 82 35.64 10.23 29.88
N GLY A 83 35.22 9.21 29.12
CA GLY A 83 35.64 7.82 29.29
C GLY A 83 35.00 7.06 30.45
N ARG A 84 34.03 7.66 31.16
CA ARG A 84 33.25 7.05 32.25
C ARG A 84 31.80 7.52 32.17
N ILE A 85 31.04 6.89 31.29
CA ILE A 85 29.63 7.18 31.05
C ILE A 85 28.77 6.36 32.00
N GLU A 86 27.85 7.02 32.68
CA GLU A 86 26.91 6.38 33.60
C GLU A 86 25.53 6.32 32.95
N VAL A 87 24.96 5.12 32.86
CA VAL A 87 23.62 4.91 32.30
C VAL A 87 22.78 4.21 33.34
N SER A 88 21.63 4.81 33.63
CA SER A 88 20.62 4.20 34.48
C SER A 88 19.29 4.06 33.78
N GLY A 89 18.56 2.98 34.07
CA GLY A 89 17.37 2.58 33.32
C GLY A 89 16.49 1.61 34.10
N THR A 90 15.24 1.42 33.66
CA THR A 90 14.25 0.56 34.33
C THR A 90 14.46 -0.93 34.05
N THR A 91 14.90 -1.27 32.84
CA THR A 91 15.22 -2.64 32.42
C THR A 91 16.55 -2.67 31.66
N PRO A 92 17.15 -3.86 31.43
CA PRO A 92 18.35 -3.97 30.59
C PRO A 92 18.15 -3.42 29.17
N ALA A 93 17.00 -3.63 28.54
CA ALA A 93 16.68 -3.04 27.25
C ALA A 93 16.64 -1.50 27.33
N VAL A 94 16.04 -0.92 28.38
CA VAL A 94 15.98 0.54 28.56
C VAL A 94 17.37 1.15 28.83
N LEU A 95 18.28 0.41 29.46
CA LEU A 95 19.70 0.80 29.53
C LEU A 95 20.32 0.92 28.13
N LEU A 96 20.06 -0.05 27.25
CA LEU A 96 20.54 -0.02 25.85
C LEU A 96 19.91 1.13 25.06
N THR A 97 18.61 1.41 25.24
CA THR A 97 17.96 2.60 24.68
C THR A 97 18.69 3.87 25.11
N GLY A 98 19.01 4.02 26.40
CA GLY A 98 19.77 5.16 26.91
C GLY A 98 21.17 5.28 26.28
N VAL A 99 21.88 4.16 26.14
CA VAL A 99 23.16 4.12 25.42
C VAL A 99 22.99 4.60 23.98
N HIS A 100 21.97 4.13 23.26
CA HIS A 100 21.77 4.53 21.86
C HIS A 100 21.44 6.02 21.71
N TRP A 101 20.61 6.57 22.60
CA TRP A 101 20.36 8.02 22.65
C TRP A 101 21.65 8.81 22.88
N TYR A 102 22.52 8.33 23.76
CA TYR A 102 23.83 8.94 23.98
C TYR A 102 24.75 8.84 22.75
N LEU A 103 24.77 7.69 22.06
CA LEU A 103 25.51 7.54 20.81
C LEU A 103 25.04 8.55 19.76
N LYS A 104 23.73 8.66 19.52
CA LYS A 104 23.17 9.57 18.51
C LYS A 104 23.41 11.03 18.83
N TYR A 105 23.01 11.46 20.02
CA TYR A 105 22.89 12.89 20.35
C TYR A 105 24.12 13.49 21.02
N VAL A 106 25.12 12.68 21.39
CA VAL A 106 26.38 13.17 21.98
C VAL A 106 27.59 12.71 21.20
N CYS A 107 27.63 11.45 20.76
CA CYS A 107 28.80 10.91 20.05
C CYS A 107 28.73 11.10 18.53
N GLY A 108 27.54 11.36 17.96
CA GLY A 108 27.34 11.36 16.52
C GLY A 108 27.48 9.97 15.90
N ALA A 109 27.06 8.93 16.60
CA ALA A 109 27.15 7.53 16.17
C ALA A 109 25.76 6.88 16.10
N HIS A 110 25.61 5.87 15.24
CA HIS A 110 24.32 5.25 14.95
C HIS A 110 24.44 3.74 14.72
N ILE A 111 23.51 2.98 15.29
CA ILE A 111 23.39 1.54 15.05
C ILE A 111 21.94 1.27 14.65
N THR A 112 21.74 0.67 13.48
CA THR A 112 20.43 0.23 13.00
C THR A 112 20.55 -1.11 12.26
N TRP A 113 19.44 -1.64 11.76
CA TRP A 113 19.38 -2.97 11.16
C TRP A 113 20.16 -3.13 9.85
N ASN A 114 20.35 -2.06 9.08
CA ASN A 114 20.97 -2.10 7.75
C ASN A 114 22.20 -1.18 7.64
N GLY A 115 22.76 -0.76 8.78
CA GLY A 115 23.95 0.08 8.80
C GLY A 115 24.41 0.42 10.20
N ARG A 116 25.68 0.79 10.31
CA ARG A 116 26.26 1.38 11.53
C ARG A 116 27.31 2.42 11.19
N GLN A 117 27.44 3.41 12.06
CA GLN A 117 28.54 4.36 12.14
C GLN A 117 29.01 4.34 13.59
N LEU A 118 30.26 3.91 13.82
CA LEU A 118 30.85 3.75 15.14
C LEU A 118 32.30 4.27 15.18
N GLU A 119 32.62 5.29 14.38
CA GLU A 119 33.95 5.95 14.44
C GLU A 119 34.04 6.84 15.68
N LEU A 120 34.02 6.18 16.84
CA LEU A 120 34.02 6.78 18.16
C LEU A 120 35.44 7.12 18.61
N PRO A 121 35.65 8.24 19.33
CA PRO A 121 36.93 8.53 19.95
C PRO A 121 37.33 7.45 20.96
N ARG A 122 38.63 7.30 21.23
CA ARG A 122 39.14 6.31 22.19
C ARG A 122 38.51 6.46 23.58
N ARG A 123 38.28 7.69 24.03
CA ARG A 123 37.51 7.99 25.25
C ARG A 123 36.19 8.63 24.84
N LEU A 124 35.08 8.04 25.28
CA LEU A 124 33.75 8.54 25.00
C LEU A 124 33.54 9.94 25.60
N PRO A 125 32.96 10.90 24.85
CA PRO A 125 32.78 12.27 25.31
C PRO A 125 31.74 12.37 26.44
N ALA A 126 31.98 13.20 27.45
CA ALA A 126 30.97 13.45 28.47
C ALA A 126 29.72 14.14 27.86
N PRO A 127 28.49 13.76 28.26
CA PRO A 127 27.31 14.53 27.88
C PRO A 127 27.35 15.91 28.54
N ALA A 128 27.12 16.98 27.76
CA ALA A 128 27.15 18.36 28.27
C ALA A 128 26.10 18.64 29.37
N ARG A 129 25.01 17.86 29.36
CA ARG A 129 23.96 17.82 30.38
C ARG A 129 23.40 16.40 30.45
N PRO A 130 22.79 15.98 31.57
CA PRO A 130 22.12 14.69 31.66
C PRO A 130 21.13 14.50 30.51
N LEU A 131 21.20 13.36 29.81
CA LEU A 131 20.19 12.96 28.84
C LEU A 131 19.14 12.12 29.56
N GLU A 132 17.88 12.56 29.52
CA GLU A 132 16.77 11.87 30.16
C GLU A 132 15.58 11.76 29.24
N ARG A 133 14.99 10.57 29.20
CA ARG A 133 13.69 10.31 28.57
C ARG A 133 12.89 9.36 29.46
N SER A 134 11.58 9.48 29.37
CA SER A 134 10.65 8.54 29.98
C SER A 134 9.42 8.37 29.11
N THR A 135 8.72 7.26 29.30
CA THR A 135 7.46 6.95 28.65
C THR A 135 6.55 6.19 29.60
N THR A 136 5.26 6.54 29.57
CA THR A 136 4.20 5.83 30.30
C THR A 136 3.48 4.82 29.41
N LEU A 137 3.90 4.67 28.15
CA LEU A 137 3.32 3.72 27.21
C LEU A 137 3.89 2.32 27.48
N PRO A 138 3.10 1.37 28.01
CA PRO A 138 3.58 0.03 28.32
C PRO A 138 3.99 -0.76 27.08
N HIS A 139 3.38 -0.52 25.91
CA HIS A 139 3.59 -1.35 24.72
C HIS A 139 4.45 -0.64 23.66
N ARG A 140 5.57 -1.25 23.27
CA ARG A 140 6.38 -0.88 22.08
C ARG A 140 6.67 -2.14 21.29
N PHE A 141 5.65 -2.55 20.54
CA PHE A 141 5.57 -3.78 19.77
C PHE A 141 6.37 -3.68 18.47
N ALA A 142 7.05 -4.76 18.12
CA ALA A 142 7.82 -4.88 16.89
C ALA A 142 7.54 -6.19 16.14
N LEU A 143 7.63 -6.06 14.81
CA LEU A 143 7.54 -7.10 13.79
C LEU A 143 6.10 -7.50 13.43
N ASN A 144 5.81 -7.51 12.13
CA ASN A 144 4.54 -8.00 11.58
C ASN A 144 4.50 -9.53 11.58
N ASP A 145 3.30 -10.12 11.51
CA ASP A 145 3.09 -11.56 11.32
C ASP A 145 3.87 -12.11 10.13
N THR A 146 3.90 -11.35 9.02
CA THR A 146 4.59 -11.72 7.77
C THR A 146 6.08 -11.43 7.76
N ASN A 147 6.62 -10.76 8.79
CA ASN A 147 8.02 -10.31 8.84
C ASN A 147 9.03 -11.44 8.66
N ASP A 148 8.83 -12.56 9.37
CA ASP A 148 9.79 -13.68 9.33
C ASP A 148 9.87 -14.25 7.91
N GLY A 149 8.73 -14.39 7.23
CA GLY A 149 8.64 -14.91 5.87
C GLY A 149 9.41 -14.06 4.85
N TYR A 150 9.23 -12.74 4.87
CA TYR A 150 9.87 -11.87 3.88
C TYR A 150 11.28 -11.38 4.25
N THR A 151 11.64 -11.34 5.53
CA THR A 151 12.93 -10.80 5.95
C THR A 151 13.98 -11.89 6.07
N ALA A 152 13.71 -12.88 6.92
CA ALA A 152 14.75 -13.79 7.38
C ALA A 152 14.19 -15.15 7.82
N PRO A 153 13.40 -15.85 6.98
CA PRO A 153 12.81 -17.14 7.34
C PRO A 153 13.89 -18.20 7.54
N TYR A 154 15.09 -17.95 7.03
CA TYR A 154 16.27 -18.81 7.09
C TYR A 154 17.32 -18.34 8.11
N ALA A 155 16.98 -17.38 8.98
CA ALA A 155 17.90 -16.80 9.95
C ALA A 155 18.47 -17.80 10.95
N ASP A 156 19.72 -17.60 11.32
CA ASP A 156 20.37 -18.29 12.43
C ASP A 156 20.35 -17.43 13.71
N TRP A 157 21.02 -17.92 14.76
CA TRP A 157 21.14 -17.19 16.01
C TRP A 157 21.90 -15.86 15.87
N ALA A 158 22.92 -15.78 15.02
CA ALA A 158 23.72 -14.57 14.92
C ALA A 158 22.90 -13.39 14.36
N TYR A 159 22.00 -13.68 13.41
CA TYR A 159 21.01 -12.71 12.96
C TYR A 159 20.08 -12.26 14.10
N TRP A 160 19.46 -13.23 14.79
CA TRP A 160 18.49 -12.91 15.85
C TRP A 160 19.11 -12.20 17.05
N GLU A 161 20.32 -12.57 17.48
CA GLU A 161 21.03 -11.89 18.56
C GLU A 161 21.26 -10.42 18.23
N ARG A 162 21.67 -10.13 16.99
CA ARG A 162 21.83 -8.76 16.51
C ARG A 162 20.48 -8.04 16.40
N MET A 163 19.45 -8.69 15.86
CA MET A 163 18.12 -8.10 15.72
C MET A 163 17.57 -7.69 17.09
N ILE A 164 17.65 -8.57 18.08
CA ILE A 164 17.21 -8.29 19.46
C ILE A 164 17.99 -7.13 20.07
N ASP A 165 19.32 -7.11 19.91
CA ASP A 165 20.14 -6.01 20.40
C ASP A 165 19.75 -4.67 19.71
N VAL A 166 19.46 -4.68 18.41
CA VAL A 166 18.97 -3.50 17.66
C VAL A 166 17.59 -3.06 18.15
N LEU A 167 16.64 -3.96 18.30
CA LEU A 167 15.29 -3.64 18.82
C LEU A 167 15.37 -3.04 20.23
N ALA A 168 16.26 -3.57 21.09
CA ALA A 168 16.52 -3.02 22.42
C ALA A 168 17.11 -1.60 22.37
N LEU A 169 18.07 -1.32 21.47
CA LEU A 169 18.61 0.03 21.26
C LEU A 169 17.54 1.06 20.83
N HIS A 170 16.45 0.60 20.22
CA HIS A 170 15.33 1.43 19.77
C HIS A 170 14.14 1.42 20.76
N GLY A 171 14.29 0.77 21.92
CA GLY A 171 13.29 0.80 22.99
C GLY A 171 12.05 -0.06 22.77
N CYS A 172 12.09 -0.98 21.80
CA CYS A 172 11.09 -2.03 21.66
C CYS A 172 11.13 -2.94 22.90
N ASN A 173 9.96 -3.28 23.44
CA ASN A 173 9.84 -4.16 24.60
C ASN A 173 8.87 -5.33 24.37
N GLU A 174 8.31 -5.46 23.18
CA GLU A 174 7.48 -6.58 22.76
C GLU A 174 7.89 -7.01 21.35
N VAL A 175 8.18 -8.29 21.16
CA VAL A 175 8.68 -8.81 19.88
C VAL A 175 7.95 -10.09 19.52
N LEU A 176 7.34 -10.13 18.34
CA LEU A 176 6.72 -11.33 17.80
C LEU A 176 7.78 -12.38 17.44
N VAL A 177 7.58 -13.62 17.92
CA VAL A 177 8.47 -14.75 17.66
C VAL A 177 7.69 -15.93 17.09
N VAL A 178 7.94 -16.26 15.83
CA VAL A 178 7.28 -17.38 15.14
C VAL A 178 8.14 -18.65 15.08
N ALA A 179 9.46 -18.52 15.20
CA ALA A 179 10.39 -19.63 15.11
C ALA A 179 10.10 -20.71 16.17
N GLY A 180 9.88 -21.95 15.74
CA GLY A 180 9.59 -23.09 16.60
C GLY A 180 8.10 -23.43 16.72
N ALA A 181 7.20 -22.62 16.17
CA ALA A 181 5.75 -22.91 16.15
C ALA A 181 5.42 -24.22 15.42
N GLU A 182 6.16 -24.57 14.37
CA GLU A 182 6.00 -25.82 13.64
C GLU A 182 6.23 -27.07 14.51
N ALA A 183 7.15 -26.99 15.48
CA ALA A 183 7.42 -28.08 16.41
C ALA A 183 6.32 -28.20 17.47
N VAL A 184 5.67 -27.08 17.84
CA VAL A 184 4.48 -27.09 18.71
C VAL A 184 3.35 -27.82 18.02
N TYR A 185 3.00 -27.41 16.79
CA TYR A 185 1.94 -28.04 16.01
C TYR A 185 2.24 -29.50 15.71
N HIS A 186 3.48 -29.87 15.37
CA HIS A 186 3.85 -31.26 15.18
C HIS A 186 3.48 -32.10 16.40
N ARG A 187 3.84 -31.67 17.62
CA ARG A 187 3.50 -32.40 18.86
C ARG A 187 2.00 -32.47 19.11
N VAL A 188 1.28 -31.36 18.92
CA VAL A 188 -0.18 -31.30 19.04
C VAL A 188 -0.81 -32.33 18.10
N LEU A 189 -0.51 -32.28 16.81
CA LEU A 189 -1.10 -33.19 15.82
C LEU A 189 -0.83 -34.67 16.13
N ARG A 190 0.35 -35.00 16.69
CA ARG A 190 0.66 -36.37 17.14
C ARG A 190 -0.22 -36.83 18.30
N GLU A 191 -0.63 -35.93 19.20
CA GLU A 191 -1.59 -36.25 20.28
C GLU A 191 -3.02 -36.44 19.74
N PHE A 192 -3.40 -35.73 18.66
CA PHE A 192 -4.73 -35.80 18.04
C PHE A 192 -4.80 -36.77 16.84
N GLY A 193 -4.03 -37.86 16.90
CA GLY A 193 -4.21 -39.02 16.01
C GLY A 193 -3.60 -38.91 14.60
N TYR A 194 -2.78 -37.90 14.31
CA TYR A 194 -2.03 -37.80 13.05
C TYR A 194 -0.71 -38.55 13.16
N SER A 195 -0.33 -39.27 12.10
CA SER A 195 1.01 -39.86 11.96
C SER A 195 2.10 -38.78 11.86
N ASP A 196 3.35 -39.17 12.07
CA ASP A 196 4.49 -38.25 11.88
C ASP A 196 4.55 -37.71 10.44
N ALA A 197 4.26 -38.55 9.46
CA ALA A 197 4.28 -38.16 8.06
C ALA A 197 3.18 -37.14 7.74
N GLU A 198 1.94 -37.37 8.20
CA GLU A 198 0.81 -36.45 8.02
C GLU A 198 1.09 -35.11 8.70
N ALA A 199 1.55 -35.13 9.96
CA ALA A 199 1.85 -33.91 10.70
C ALA A 199 2.94 -33.07 10.02
N ARG A 200 4.02 -33.70 9.52
CA ARG A 200 5.10 -32.98 8.82
C ARG A 200 4.71 -32.48 7.44
N ALA A 201 3.82 -33.18 6.73
CA ALA A 201 3.32 -32.78 5.42
C ALA A 201 2.41 -31.56 5.48
N TRP A 202 1.70 -31.35 6.60
CA TRP A 202 0.84 -30.19 6.78
C TRP A 202 1.59 -28.89 7.11
N LEU A 203 2.83 -29.00 7.60
CA LEU A 203 3.66 -27.86 7.96
C LEU A 203 4.37 -27.28 6.71
N PRO A 204 4.22 -25.98 6.42
CA PRO A 204 4.89 -25.37 5.27
C PRO A 204 6.38 -25.09 5.53
N ALA A 205 7.12 -24.82 4.45
CA ALA A 205 8.48 -24.29 4.51
C ALA A 205 8.54 -23.02 5.38
N PRO A 206 9.66 -22.74 6.07
CA PRO A 206 9.81 -21.54 6.91
C PRO A 206 9.42 -20.21 6.23
N SER A 207 9.67 -20.09 4.93
CA SER A 207 9.32 -18.90 4.14
C SER A 207 7.81 -18.63 4.07
N HIS A 208 6.96 -19.65 4.28
CA HIS A 208 5.50 -19.54 4.18
C HIS A 208 4.76 -19.79 5.50
N GLN A 209 5.49 -20.07 6.60
CA GLN A 209 4.90 -20.27 7.93
C GLN A 209 4.06 -19.09 8.44
N PRO A 210 4.38 -17.80 8.16
CA PRO A 210 3.51 -16.70 8.56
C PRO A 210 2.06 -16.83 8.11
N TRP A 211 1.82 -17.19 6.85
CA TRP A 211 0.46 -17.34 6.31
C TRP A 211 -0.22 -18.59 6.83
N TRP A 212 0.53 -19.62 7.22
CA TRP A 212 -0.04 -20.77 7.93
C TRP A 212 -0.49 -20.41 9.34
N LEU A 213 0.31 -19.65 10.09
CA LEU A 213 -0.07 -19.16 11.41
C LEU A 213 -1.28 -18.22 11.35
N LEU A 214 -1.44 -17.47 10.25
CA LEU A 214 -2.62 -16.66 9.93
C LEU A 214 -3.81 -17.46 9.36
N GLN A 215 -3.70 -18.79 9.25
CA GLN A 215 -4.74 -19.71 8.75
C GLN A 215 -5.09 -19.52 7.26
N ASN A 216 -4.17 -19.01 6.46
CA ASN A 216 -4.38 -18.73 5.04
C ASN A 216 -3.95 -19.90 4.13
N LEU A 217 -2.97 -20.71 4.54
CA LEU A 217 -2.47 -21.85 3.78
C LEU A 217 -1.93 -22.96 4.70
N ALA A 218 -1.70 -24.15 4.15
CA ALA A 218 -0.97 -25.24 4.80
C ALA A 218 -0.13 -26.03 3.78
N GLY A 219 0.87 -26.78 4.26
CA GLY A 219 1.65 -27.78 3.52
C GLY A 219 2.60 -27.29 2.40
N TYR A 220 2.59 -26.01 2.04
CA TYR A 220 3.40 -25.51 0.92
C TYR A 220 4.91 -25.53 1.22
N GLY A 221 5.67 -26.30 0.44
CA GLY A 221 7.12 -26.43 0.61
C GLY A 221 7.57 -27.40 1.70
N GLY A 222 6.63 -28.17 2.27
CA GLY A 222 6.93 -29.31 3.13
C GLY A 222 7.13 -30.62 2.33
N PRO A 223 7.28 -31.77 3.01
CA PRO A 223 7.30 -31.95 4.46
C PRO A 223 8.63 -31.52 5.10
N LEU A 224 8.57 -30.95 6.31
CA LEU A 224 9.76 -30.62 7.09
C LEU A 224 10.42 -31.88 7.69
N THR A 225 11.73 -31.90 7.88
CA THR A 225 12.39 -32.95 8.66
C THR A 225 12.25 -32.76 10.16
N GLY A 226 12.27 -33.86 10.92
CA GLY A 226 12.32 -33.81 12.39
C GLY A 226 13.53 -33.04 12.94
N ARG A 227 14.68 -33.13 12.26
CA ARG A 227 15.90 -32.40 12.62
C ARG A 227 15.69 -30.89 12.49
N LEU A 228 15.17 -30.43 11.35
CA LEU A 228 14.90 -29.00 11.15
C LEU A 228 13.94 -28.45 12.21
N MET A 229 12.83 -29.13 12.48
CA MET A 229 11.87 -28.70 13.50
C MET A 229 12.52 -28.62 14.89
N ALA A 230 13.36 -29.59 15.25
CA ALA A 230 14.10 -29.56 16.52
C ALA A 230 15.10 -28.39 16.57
N ASP A 231 15.79 -28.09 15.46
CA ASP A 231 16.75 -26.99 15.36
C ASP A 231 16.05 -25.63 15.48
N ARG A 232 14.91 -25.46 14.80
CA ARG A 232 14.09 -24.23 14.88
C ARG A 232 13.42 -24.06 16.24
N ALA A 233 12.98 -25.14 16.90
CA ALA A 233 12.50 -25.06 18.29
C ALA A 233 13.59 -24.59 19.27
N ARG A 234 14.83 -25.07 19.11
CA ARG A 234 15.97 -24.58 19.92
C ARG A 234 16.30 -23.12 19.63
N LEU A 235 16.22 -22.70 18.37
CA LEU A 235 16.37 -21.29 18.00
C LEU A 235 15.28 -20.43 18.64
N GLY A 236 14.01 -20.82 18.51
CA GLY A 236 12.87 -20.15 19.13
C GLY A 236 13.03 -19.97 20.63
N ARG A 237 13.41 -21.04 21.34
CA ARG A 237 13.72 -20.98 22.77
C ARG A 237 14.84 -19.98 23.10
N ARG A 238 15.90 -19.98 22.30
CA ARG A 238 17.05 -19.08 22.51
C ARG A 238 16.65 -17.61 22.30
N ILE A 239 15.79 -17.33 21.32
CA ILE A 239 15.21 -16.01 21.07
C ILE A 239 14.39 -15.56 22.28
N THR A 240 13.43 -16.36 22.74
CA THR A 240 12.54 -15.99 23.84
C THR A 240 13.28 -15.83 25.17
N ASP A 241 14.28 -16.67 25.45
CA ASP A 241 15.15 -16.53 26.63
C ASP A 241 15.93 -15.22 26.59
N ARG A 242 16.49 -14.84 25.44
CA ARG A 242 17.24 -13.59 25.30
C ARG A 242 16.36 -12.35 25.41
N LEU A 243 15.15 -12.38 24.85
CA LEU A 243 14.17 -11.30 25.01
C LEU A 243 13.85 -11.09 26.50
N ARG A 244 13.46 -12.16 27.21
CA ARG A 244 13.15 -12.11 28.66
C ARG A 244 14.33 -11.59 29.48
N ALA A 245 15.55 -12.04 29.18
CA ALA A 245 16.76 -11.61 29.87
C ALA A 245 17.05 -10.11 29.70
N LEU A 246 16.56 -9.47 28.63
CA LEU A 246 16.65 -8.03 28.42
C LEU A 246 15.46 -7.25 29.00
N GLY A 247 14.45 -7.93 29.54
CA GLY A 247 13.19 -7.30 29.93
C GLY A 247 12.30 -6.96 28.73
N ILE A 248 12.45 -7.69 27.62
CA ILE A 248 11.59 -7.62 26.43
C ILE A 248 10.64 -8.83 26.47
N ALA A 249 9.34 -8.60 26.34
CA ALA A 249 8.34 -9.66 26.34
C ALA A 249 8.30 -10.35 24.96
N PRO A 250 8.50 -11.69 24.90
CA PRO A 250 8.20 -12.43 23.69
C PRO A 250 6.67 -12.47 23.49
N VAL A 251 6.23 -12.11 22.29
CA VAL A 251 4.85 -12.31 21.84
C VAL A 251 4.82 -13.58 20.99
N LEU A 252 4.05 -14.58 21.40
CA LEU A 252 3.98 -15.88 20.72
C LEU A 252 2.66 -16.03 19.96
N PRO A 253 2.61 -16.82 18.87
CA PRO A 253 1.34 -17.18 18.24
C PRO A 253 0.41 -17.90 19.23
N GLY A 254 -0.85 -17.52 19.32
CA GLY A 254 -1.84 -18.26 20.11
C GLY A 254 -2.63 -19.28 19.26
N TYR A 255 -3.41 -20.13 19.91
CA TYR A 255 -4.28 -21.08 19.22
C TYR A 255 -5.71 -20.56 19.10
N TYR A 256 -6.21 -20.53 17.87
CA TYR A 256 -7.55 -20.06 17.54
C TYR A 256 -8.24 -20.89 16.44
N GLY A 257 -7.87 -22.18 16.35
CA GLY A 257 -8.75 -23.20 15.77
C GLY A 257 -8.38 -23.81 14.42
N HIS A 258 -7.23 -23.54 13.82
CA HIS A 258 -6.90 -24.21 12.56
C HIS A 258 -6.40 -25.64 12.78
N VAL A 259 -6.99 -26.60 12.06
CA VAL A 259 -6.66 -28.04 12.09
C VAL A 259 -6.54 -28.61 10.68
N PRO A 260 -5.81 -29.73 10.47
CA PRO A 260 -5.77 -30.42 9.18
C PRO A 260 -7.08 -31.15 8.87
N ASP A 261 -7.24 -31.54 7.60
CA ASP A 261 -8.31 -32.42 7.16
C ASP A 261 -8.36 -33.73 7.99
N GLY A 262 -9.54 -34.32 8.10
CA GLY A 262 -9.75 -35.58 8.83
C GLY A 262 -9.78 -35.45 10.36
N PHE A 263 -9.82 -34.21 10.89
CA PHE A 263 -9.77 -33.99 12.35
C PHE A 263 -10.99 -34.58 13.07
N VAL A 264 -12.19 -34.40 12.51
CA VAL A 264 -13.45 -34.86 13.12
C VAL A 264 -13.51 -36.38 13.17
N GLU A 265 -13.12 -37.06 12.10
CA GLU A 265 -13.11 -38.52 12.00
C GLU A 265 -12.16 -39.17 13.02
N ARG A 266 -11.06 -38.49 13.35
CA ARG A 266 -10.05 -39.00 14.30
C ARG A 266 -10.43 -38.78 15.75
N ASN A 267 -11.05 -37.65 16.06
CA ASN A 267 -11.25 -37.20 17.45
C ASN A 267 -12.70 -37.37 17.93
N GLY A 268 -13.68 -37.46 17.00
CA GLY A 268 -15.09 -37.73 17.32
C GLY A 268 -15.69 -36.74 18.32
N GLY A 269 -16.65 -37.21 19.13
CA GLY A 269 -17.28 -36.40 20.17
C GLY A 269 -18.05 -35.20 19.62
N ASP A 270 -17.80 -34.01 20.18
CA ASP A 270 -18.38 -32.74 19.72
C ASP A 270 -17.47 -32.00 18.72
N ALA A 271 -16.38 -32.62 18.26
CA ALA A 271 -15.47 -32.01 17.31
C ALA A 271 -16.20 -31.61 16.04
N ARG A 272 -16.08 -30.32 15.69
CA ARG A 272 -16.77 -29.71 14.56
C ARG A 272 -15.86 -28.70 13.89
N VAL A 273 -15.75 -28.80 12.57
CA VAL A 273 -14.99 -27.85 11.77
C VAL A 273 -15.89 -27.05 10.81
N VAL A 274 -15.44 -25.85 10.48
CA VAL A 274 -16.03 -24.98 9.46
C VAL A 274 -15.02 -24.85 8.31
N PRO A 275 -15.36 -25.31 7.09
CA PRO A 275 -14.50 -25.14 5.93
C PRO A 275 -14.22 -23.67 5.64
N GLN A 276 -12.95 -23.32 5.43
CA GLN A 276 -12.54 -21.92 5.29
C GLN A 276 -12.38 -21.45 3.84
N GLY A 277 -12.47 -22.35 2.87
CA GLY A 277 -12.41 -22.02 1.44
C GLY A 277 -10.99 -21.72 0.96
N ILE A 278 -10.85 -20.74 0.05
CA ILE A 278 -9.61 -20.46 -0.68
C ILE A 278 -9.12 -19.04 -0.33
N TRP A 279 -7.83 -18.91 0.02
CA TRP A 279 -7.13 -17.63 0.11
C TRP A 279 -6.09 -17.57 -1.00
N HIS A 280 -6.24 -16.62 -1.94
CA HIS A 280 -5.30 -16.42 -3.06
C HIS A 280 -4.83 -17.72 -3.75
N GLY A 281 -5.75 -18.65 -4.04
CA GLY A 281 -5.44 -19.91 -4.72
C GLY A 281 -4.93 -21.04 -3.82
N PHE A 282 -4.67 -20.78 -2.53
CA PHE A 282 -4.39 -21.81 -1.52
C PHE A 282 -5.66 -22.23 -0.79
N GLN A 283 -5.83 -23.53 -0.57
CA GLN A 283 -6.84 -24.03 0.34
C GLN A 283 -6.47 -23.63 1.77
N ARG A 284 -7.41 -22.98 2.46
CA ARG A 284 -7.25 -22.64 3.88
C ARG A 284 -7.47 -23.91 4.72
N PRO A 285 -6.75 -24.08 5.85
CA PRO A 285 -7.07 -25.13 6.80
C PRO A 285 -8.47 -24.92 7.38
N ASP A 286 -9.12 -26.03 7.74
CA ASP A 286 -10.43 -26.02 8.36
C ASP A 286 -10.38 -25.38 9.77
N TRP A 287 -11.47 -24.73 10.17
CA TRP A 287 -11.57 -24.02 11.44
C TRP A 287 -12.39 -24.81 12.46
N LEU A 288 -11.73 -25.36 13.47
CA LEU A 288 -12.32 -26.01 14.64
C LEU A 288 -13.14 -25.01 15.45
N ASP A 289 -14.43 -25.31 15.60
CA ASP A 289 -15.42 -24.47 16.27
C ASP A 289 -15.02 -24.19 17.74
N PRO A 290 -14.73 -22.94 18.13
CA PRO A 290 -14.26 -22.61 19.48
C PRO A 290 -15.27 -22.86 20.61
N ARG A 291 -16.52 -23.22 20.29
CA ARG A 291 -17.55 -23.58 21.28
C ARG A 291 -17.44 -25.04 21.76
N THR A 292 -16.63 -25.85 21.07
CA THR A 292 -16.53 -27.30 21.32
C THR A 292 -15.51 -27.64 22.41
N THR A 293 -15.72 -28.78 23.05
CA THR A 293 -14.77 -29.36 24.02
C THR A 293 -13.48 -29.76 23.31
N ALA A 294 -13.57 -30.30 22.10
CA ALA A 294 -12.42 -30.60 21.26
C ALA A 294 -11.50 -29.39 21.04
N PHE A 295 -12.06 -28.18 20.82
CA PHE A 295 -11.26 -26.96 20.72
C PHE A 295 -10.48 -26.67 22.00
N ALA A 296 -11.13 -26.77 23.17
CA ALA A 296 -10.49 -26.53 24.44
C ALA A 296 -9.35 -27.53 24.72
N GLU A 297 -9.53 -28.79 24.35
CA GLU A 297 -8.50 -29.84 24.48
C GLU A 297 -7.29 -29.57 23.58
N VAL A 298 -7.52 -29.21 22.31
CA VAL A 298 -6.42 -28.85 21.39
C VAL A 298 -5.70 -27.60 21.87
N ALA A 299 -6.42 -26.57 22.30
CA ALA A 299 -5.82 -25.35 22.84
C ALA A 299 -4.95 -25.65 24.08
N ALA A 300 -5.43 -26.49 25.00
CA ALA A 300 -4.68 -26.90 26.19
C ALA A 300 -3.40 -27.67 25.82
N SER A 301 -3.47 -28.57 24.83
CA SER A 301 -2.28 -29.26 24.28
C SER A 301 -1.30 -28.28 23.64
N PHE A 302 -1.80 -27.38 22.79
CA PHE A 302 -1.00 -26.37 22.10
C PHE A 302 -0.21 -25.51 23.08
N TYR A 303 -0.89 -24.89 24.05
CA TYR A 303 -0.23 -24.01 25.01
C TYR A 303 0.77 -24.80 25.87
N ARG A 304 0.43 -26.02 26.31
CA ARG A 304 1.35 -26.89 27.07
C ARG A 304 2.64 -27.14 26.29
N HIS A 305 2.55 -27.56 25.02
CA HIS A 305 3.75 -27.81 24.21
C HIS A 305 4.50 -26.53 23.85
N GLN A 306 3.79 -25.42 23.63
CA GLN A 306 4.41 -24.14 23.35
C GLN A 306 5.30 -23.67 24.52
N GLU A 307 4.82 -23.72 25.75
CA GLU A 307 5.62 -23.33 26.92
C GLU A 307 6.76 -24.31 27.20
N GLN A 308 6.55 -25.62 27.01
CA GLN A 308 7.64 -26.60 27.11
C GLN A 308 8.79 -26.30 26.15
N LEU A 309 8.46 -25.90 24.92
CA LEU A 309 9.45 -25.64 23.87
C LEU A 309 10.05 -24.23 23.97
N LEU A 310 9.22 -23.21 24.16
CA LEU A 310 9.59 -21.79 24.01
C LEU A 310 9.66 -21.03 25.35
N GLY A 311 9.28 -21.66 26.45
CA GLY A 311 9.22 -21.05 27.79
C GLY A 311 7.97 -20.17 27.98
N PRO A 312 7.89 -19.47 29.14
CA PRO A 312 6.71 -18.69 29.52
C PRO A 312 6.54 -17.42 28.68
N ALA A 313 5.30 -17.07 28.36
CA ALA A 313 4.94 -15.82 27.68
C ALA A 313 3.60 -15.31 28.22
N ASP A 314 3.44 -13.99 28.21
CA ASP A 314 2.23 -13.31 28.68
C ASP A 314 1.41 -12.71 27.54
N LEU A 315 1.98 -12.57 26.34
CA LEU A 315 1.33 -11.98 25.18
C LEU A 315 1.18 -13.01 24.07
N PHE A 316 -0.04 -13.19 23.58
CA PHE A 316 -0.35 -14.17 22.54
C PHE A 316 -1.06 -13.49 21.38
N LYS A 317 -0.48 -13.60 20.18
CA LYS A 317 -1.01 -12.99 18.97
C LYS A 317 -1.95 -13.94 18.24
N MET A 318 -3.20 -13.52 18.01
CA MET A 318 -4.23 -14.32 17.35
C MET A 318 -5.17 -13.43 16.53
N ASP A 319 -5.35 -13.73 15.25
CA ASP A 319 -6.11 -12.91 14.30
C ASP A 319 -7.27 -13.72 13.71
N LEU A 320 -8.38 -13.76 14.44
CA LEU A 320 -9.56 -14.53 14.07
C LEU A 320 -10.15 -14.02 12.74
N LEU A 321 -10.36 -14.92 11.76
CA LEU A 321 -10.89 -14.60 10.42
C LEU A 321 -10.04 -13.58 9.63
N HIS A 322 -8.72 -13.71 9.71
CA HIS A 322 -7.78 -12.86 8.97
C HIS A 322 -7.92 -13.02 7.44
N GLU A 323 -8.11 -11.89 6.75
CA GLU A 323 -8.25 -11.79 5.27
C GLU A 323 -9.24 -12.78 4.66
N GLY A 324 -10.38 -12.98 5.33
CA GLY A 324 -11.46 -13.82 4.86
C GLY A 324 -11.67 -15.05 5.75
N GLY A 325 -11.87 -16.20 5.13
CA GLY A 325 -12.49 -17.33 5.80
C GLY A 325 -14.00 -17.10 6.01
N THR A 326 -14.64 -17.98 6.76
CA THR A 326 -16.05 -17.82 7.11
C THR A 326 -16.32 -18.36 8.51
N PRO A 327 -17.09 -17.64 9.34
CA PRO A 327 -17.57 -18.21 10.59
C PRO A 327 -18.60 -19.32 10.37
N GLY A 328 -19.13 -19.49 9.15
CA GLY A 328 -20.24 -20.39 8.89
C GLY A 328 -21.46 -19.98 9.73
N ASP A 329 -21.99 -20.92 10.49
CA ASP A 329 -23.06 -20.72 11.47
C ASP A 329 -22.54 -20.49 12.91
N VAL A 330 -21.22 -20.40 13.12
CA VAL A 330 -20.62 -20.11 14.43
C VAL A 330 -20.78 -18.61 14.73
N PRO A 331 -21.51 -18.20 15.79
CA PRO A 331 -21.63 -16.79 16.11
C PRO A 331 -20.28 -16.21 16.55
N VAL A 332 -19.80 -15.16 15.88
CA VAL A 332 -18.51 -14.51 16.18
C VAL A 332 -18.33 -14.17 17.66
N PRO A 333 -19.32 -13.58 18.38
CA PRO A 333 -19.19 -13.35 19.82
C PRO A 333 -18.96 -14.61 20.66
N ALA A 334 -19.58 -15.74 20.28
CA ALA A 334 -19.40 -17.01 20.97
C ALA A 334 -18.04 -17.63 20.67
N ALA A 335 -17.59 -17.54 19.42
CA ALA A 335 -16.25 -17.97 19.02
C ALA A 335 -15.16 -17.18 19.77
N ALA A 336 -15.29 -15.85 19.84
CA ALA A 336 -14.36 -14.98 20.55
C ALA A 336 -14.25 -15.34 22.03
N ARG A 337 -15.38 -15.58 22.71
CA ARG A 337 -15.41 -16.07 24.10
C ARG A 337 -14.77 -17.44 24.26
N GLY A 338 -14.97 -18.37 23.32
CA GLY A 338 -14.34 -19.68 23.35
C GLY A 338 -12.81 -19.60 23.24
N VAL A 339 -12.31 -18.79 22.29
CA VAL A 339 -10.87 -18.52 22.12
C VAL A 339 -10.29 -17.88 23.38
N GLU A 340 -10.94 -16.84 23.92
CA GLU A 340 -10.51 -16.18 25.14
C GLU A 340 -10.49 -17.15 26.34
N ALA A 341 -11.57 -17.91 26.55
CA ALA A 341 -11.67 -18.86 27.65
C ALA A 341 -10.56 -19.91 27.60
N ALA A 342 -10.27 -20.45 26.41
CA ALA A 342 -9.19 -21.43 26.23
C ALA A 342 -7.80 -20.81 26.52
N LEU A 343 -7.54 -19.59 26.04
CA LEU A 343 -6.31 -18.86 26.37
C LEU A 343 -6.19 -18.65 27.88
N ARG A 344 -7.26 -18.19 28.54
CA ARG A 344 -7.28 -17.90 29.99
C ARG A 344 -7.08 -19.14 30.84
N ALA A 345 -7.67 -20.26 30.43
CA ALA A 345 -7.53 -21.53 31.13
C ALA A 345 -6.07 -22.02 31.10
N ALA A 346 -5.39 -21.90 29.95
CA ALA A 346 -3.99 -22.29 29.82
C ALA A 346 -3.00 -21.25 30.37
N ARG A 347 -3.34 -19.96 30.26
CA ARG A 347 -2.49 -18.81 30.57
C ARG A 347 -3.27 -17.75 31.37
N PRO A 348 -3.47 -17.97 32.69
CA PRO A 348 -4.11 -16.98 33.53
C PRO A 348 -3.41 -15.62 33.44
N GLY A 349 -4.15 -14.57 33.09
CA GLY A 349 -3.62 -13.20 33.01
C GLY A 349 -3.03 -12.78 31.65
N ALA A 350 -2.95 -13.67 30.65
CA ALA A 350 -2.40 -13.37 29.32
C ALA A 350 -3.05 -12.16 28.61
N THR A 351 -2.35 -11.48 27.72
CA THR A 351 -2.95 -10.48 26.83
C THR A 351 -3.14 -11.07 25.46
N TRP A 352 -4.37 -11.00 24.93
CA TRP A 352 -4.64 -11.31 23.53
C TRP A 352 -4.22 -10.11 22.69
N VAL A 353 -3.14 -10.27 21.92
CA VAL A 353 -2.70 -9.29 20.92
C VAL A 353 -3.40 -9.57 19.59
N ILE A 354 -4.03 -8.57 19.00
CA ILE A 354 -4.75 -8.72 17.73
C ILE A 354 -4.39 -7.60 16.76
N LEU A 355 -4.24 -7.93 15.47
CA LEU A 355 -3.90 -6.98 14.43
C LEU A 355 -5.13 -6.14 14.03
N GLY A 356 -4.99 -4.82 14.06
CA GLY A 356 -5.89 -3.91 13.35
C GLY A 356 -5.56 -3.91 11.86
N TRP A 357 -6.32 -4.68 11.06
CA TRP A 357 -6.15 -4.80 9.60
C TRP A 357 -7.49 -4.95 8.90
N GLU A 358 -7.70 -4.11 7.88
CA GLU A 358 -8.98 -4.03 7.16
C GLU A 358 -10.18 -3.84 8.11
N ALA A 359 -11.10 -4.80 8.14
CA ALA A 359 -12.28 -4.79 9.02
C ALA A 359 -12.04 -5.53 10.35
N ASN A 360 -10.86 -6.11 10.56
CA ASN A 360 -10.51 -6.83 11.78
C ASN A 360 -9.75 -5.92 12.77
N PRO A 361 -9.96 -6.10 14.09
CA PRO A 361 -10.98 -6.96 14.71
C PRO A 361 -12.41 -6.44 14.49
N LEU A 362 -13.37 -7.37 14.32
CA LEU A 362 -14.78 -7.02 14.21
C LEU A 362 -15.32 -6.40 15.52
N PRO A 363 -16.18 -5.37 15.49
CA PRO A 363 -16.77 -4.80 16.71
C PRO A 363 -17.47 -5.83 17.60
N ALA A 364 -18.19 -6.77 16.98
CA ALA A 364 -18.88 -7.86 17.70
C ALA A 364 -17.92 -8.83 18.41
N LEU A 365 -16.67 -8.95 17.96
CA LEU A 365 -15.61 -9.68 18.67
C LEU A 365 -15.16 -8.87 19.89
N LEU A 366 -14.87 -7.58 19.71
CA LEU A 366 -14.41 -6.70 20.79
C LEU A 366 -15.42 -6.58 21.93
N ASP A 367 -16.71 -6.53 21.62
CA ASP A 367 -17.78 -6.44 22.62
C ASP A 367 -18.04 -7.76 23.38
N ALA A 368 -17.46 -8.86 22.91
CA ALA A 368 -17.69 -10.19 23.47
C ALA A 368 -16.63 -10.64 24.50
N VAL A 369 -15.47 -9.99 24.53
CA VAL A 369 -14.27 -10.39 25.28
C VAL A 369 -13.88 -9.36 26.34
N ASP A 370 -12.96 -9.73 27.24
CA ASP A 370 -12.39 -8.79 28.22
C ASP A 370 -11.42 -7.81 27.54
N LYS A 371 -11.92 -6.59 27.28
CA LYS A 371 -11.15 -5.52 26.67
C LYS A 371 -9.90 -5.14 27.47
N GLU A 372 -9.88 -5.29 28.79
CA GLU A 372 -8.69 -4.98 29.61
C GLU A 372 -7.54 -5.96 29.38
N ARG A 373 -7.82 -7.11 28.77
CA ARG A 373 -6.84 -8.15 28.47
C ARG A 373 -6.66 -8.38 26.97
N MET A 374 -6.97 -7.36 26.19
CA MET A 374 -6.72 -7.31 24.75
C MET A 374 -5.87 -6.09 24.42
N LEU A 375 -4.96 -6.27 23.44
CA LEU A 375 -4.18 -5.18 22.86
C LEU A 375 -4.33 -5.22 21.35
N ILE A 376 -4.85 -4.14 20.76
CA ILE A 376 -4.89 -3.99 19.32
C ILE A 376 -3.57 -3.38 18.85
N VAL A 377 -2.83 -4.08 17.99
CA VAL A 377 -1.69 -3.50 17.27
C VAL A 377 -2.21 -2.94 15.94
N ASP A 378 -2.43 -1.61 15.89
CA ASP A 378 -3.15 -0.98 14.78
C ASP A 378 -2.26 -0.80 13.54
N GLY A 379 -2.37 -1.70 12.56
CA GLY A 379 -1.54 -1.68 11.35
C GLY A 379 -1.91 -0.60 10.32
N VAL A 380 -3.00 0.15 10.54
CA VAL A 380 -3.56 1.07 9.53
C VAL A 380 -3.74 2.50 10.03
N SER A 381 -3.14 2.88 11.16
CA SER A 381 -3.24 4.24 11.74
C SER A 381 -2.86 5.36 10.74
N ASP A 382 -1.90 5.09 9.85
CA ASP A 382 -1.37 6.03 8.85
C ASP A 382 -1.81 5.73 7.40
N ARG A 383 -2.66 4.72 7.20
CA ARG A 383 -3.03 4.22 5.89
C ARG A 383 -4.23 4.96 5.30
N TYR A 384 -5.33 5.01 6.04
CA TYR A 384 -6.62 5.49 5.54
C TYR A 384 -6.94 6.91 6.02
N ALA A 385 -7.47 7.76 5.13
CA ALA A 385 -7.85 9.12 5.47
C ALA A 385 -9.04 9.15 6.46
N GLY A 386 -9.94 8.17 6.36
CA GLY A 386 -11.11 8.04 7.23
C GLY A 386 -10.81 7.58 8.67
N VAL A 387 -9.58 7.13 8.95
CA VAL A 387 -9.18 6.73 10.32
C VAL A 387 -8.82 7.99 11.12
N THR A 388 -9.80 8.49 11.88
CA THR A 388 -9.70 9.72 12.66
C THR A 388 -10.00 9.55 14.16
N ASP A 389 -10.77 8.53 14.56
CA ASP A 389 -11.20 8.32 15.96
C ASP A 389 -11.13 6.85 16.37
N ARG A 390 -9.95 6.45 16.88
CA ARG A 390 -9.71 5.06 17.27
C ARG A 390 -10.42 4.64 18.54
N GLU A 391 -10.75 5.57 19.42
CA GLU A 391 -11.54 5.27 20.62
C GLU A 391 -12.92 4.74 20.23
N LYS A 392 -13.51 5.32 19.17
CA LYS A 392 -14.76 4.84 18.58
C LYS A 392 -14.58 3.54 17.82
N ASP A 393 -13.61 3.46 16.90
CA ASP A 393 -13.41 2.28 16.05
C ASP A 393 -13.14 1.01 16.88
N TRP A 394 -12.39 1.15 17.97
CA TRP A 394 -11.98 0.05 18.84
C TRP A 394 -12.85 -0.11 20.09
N GLY A 395 -13.91 0.68 20.24
CA GLY A 395 -14.86 0.57 21.33
C GLY A 395 -14.22 0.66 22.72
N GLY A 396 -13.20 1.51 22.87
CA GLY A 396 -12.43 1.70 24.11
C GLY A 396 -11.37 0.63 24.42
N THR A 397 -11.14 -0.34 23.53
CA THR A 397 -10.10 -1.38 23.72
C THR A 397 -8.70 -0.75 23.67
N PRO A 398 -7.77 -1.13 24.57
CA PRO A 398 -6.39 -0.65 24.51
C PRO A 398 -5.73 -0.94 23.16
N TYR A 399 -5.04 0.05 22.59
CA TYR A 399 -4.40 -0.09 21.28
C TYR A 399 -3.02 0.56 21.23
N ALA A 400 -2.16 0.03 20.36
CA ALA A 400 -0.88 0.61 20.01
C ALA A 400 -0.99 1.33 18.66
N PHE A 401 -0.60 2.61 18.61
CA PHE A 401 -0.49 3.35 17.35
C PHE A 401 0.54 2.67 16.46
N GLY A 402 0.12 2.17 15.30
CA GLY A 402 0.97 1.33 14.48
C GLY A 402 1.11 1.79 13.04
N THR A 403 2.03 1.13 12.34
CA THR A 403 2.25 1.34 10.91
C THR A 403 2.80 0.07 10.27
N ILE A 404 2.33 -0.20 9.06
CA ILE A 404 2.92 -1.15 8.11
C ILE A 404 3.51 -0.32 6.96
N PRO A 405 4.77 0.16 7.06
CA PRO A 405 5.35 1.06 6.07
C PRO A 405 5.91 0.32 4.85
N ASN A 406 6.06 -1.00 4.95
CA ASN A 406 6.54 -1.87 3.90
C ASN A 406 5.67 -3.13 3.81
N PHE A 407 5.37 -3.55 2.59
CA PHE A 407 4.60 -4.75 2.24
C PHE A 407 5.43 -5.62 1.29
N GLY A 408 5.39 -6.94 1.45
CA GLY A 408 6.08 -7.97 0.67
C GLY A 408 7.60 -7.99 0.85
N GLY A 409 8.16 -7.09 1.64
CA GLY A 409 9.56 -6.73 1.47
C GLY A 409 9.82 -6.21 0.07
N ARG A 410 8.93 -5.39 -0.50
CA ARG A 410 9.21 -4.70 -1.77
C ARG A 410 10.31 -3.68 -1.58
N THR A 411 11.18 -3.54 -2.58
CA THR A 411 12.38 -2.67 -2.49
C THR A 411 12.01 -1.22 -2.77
N THR A 412 11.11 -0.69 -1.97
CA THR A 412 10.64 0.70 -2.02
C THR A 412 11.34 1.52 -0.94
N ILE A 413 11.30 2.83 -1.06
CA ILE A 413 11.80 3.76 -0.03
C ILE A 413 10.70 4.75 0.33
N GLY A 414 10.52 4.95 1.64
CA GLY A 414 9.65 5.98 2.17
C GLY A 414 8.66 5.50 3.23
N ALA A 415 8.17 6.47 4.01
CA ALA A 415 7.16 6.25 5.02
C ALA A 415 6.40 7.54 5.33
N ARG A 416 5.26 7.44 6.00
CA ARG A 416 4.38 8.60 6.27
C ARG A 416 4.70 9.32 7.57
N THR A 417 5.98 9.66 7.74
CA THR A 417 6.48 10.26 8.99
C THR A 417 5.77 11.55 9.40
N HIS A 418 5.18 12.28 8.44
CA HIS A 418 4.37 13.46 8.71
C HIS A 418 3.03 13.13 9.40
N LEU A 419 2.35 12.06 8.97
CA LEU A 419 1.12 11.61 9.62
C LEU A 419 1.39 10.99 10.98
N TRP A 420 2.50 10.26 11.15
CA TRP A 420 2.88 9.73 12.46
C TRP A 420 3.08 10.86 13.47
N ASN A 421 3.81 11.90 13.06
CA ASN A 421 4.09 13.06 13.90
C ASN A 421 2.86 13.91 14.23
N GLU A 422 1.79 13.80 13.45
CA GLU A 422 0.53 14.50 13.69
C GLU A 422 -0.43 13.63 14.52
N LYS A 423 -0.77 12.45 14.00
CA LYS A 423 -1.80 11.58 14.59
C LYS A 423 -1.37 10.99 15.93
N PHE A 424 -0.12 10.54 16.08
CA PHE A 424 0.31 9.89 17.32
C PHE A 424 0.11 10.79 18.54
N PHE A 425 0.59 12.04 18.47
CA PHE A 425 0.47 12.99 19.56
C PHE A 425 -0.99 13.41 19.78
N ALA A 426 -1.75 13.65 18.70
CA ALA A 426 -3.16 13.97 18.79
C ALA A 426 -3.97 12.87 19.49
N TRP A 427 -3.69 11.60 19.21
CA TRP A 427 -4.40 10.46 19.80
C TRP A 427 -3.91 10.14 21.21
N ARG A 428 -2.61 10.20 21.47
CA ARG A 428 -2.04 9.94 22.80
C ARG A 428 -2.47 10.99 23.81
N ASP A 429 -2.49 12.26 23.42
CA ASP A 429 -2.75 13.39 24.32
C ASP A 429 -4.25 13.72 24.44
N LYS A 430 -5.12 12.98 23.73
CA LYS A 430 -6.58 13.07 23.85
C LYS A 430 -7.04 12.67 25.26
N ALA A 431 -7.99 13.41 25.82
CA ALA A 431 -8.58 13.07 27.11
C ALA A 431 -9.28 11.69 27.05
N GLY A 432 -8.95 10.81 27.99
CA GLY A 432 -9.49 9.45 28.02
C GLY A 432 -8.97 8.52 26.92
N SER A 433 -7.82 8.84 26.31
CA SER A 433 -7.21 8.01 25.27
C SER A 433 -6.98 6.57 25.73
N ALA A 434 -7.35 5.61 24.87
CA ALA A 434 -7.04 4.19 25.04
C ALA A 434 -5.69 3.80 24.39
N LEU A 435 -4.96 4.77 23.83
CA LEU A 435 -3.65 4.55 23.24
C LEU A 435 -2.66 4.13 24.35
N ALA A 436 -2.24 2.87 24.29
CA ALA A 436 -1.37 2.23 25.26
C ALA A 436 0.04 1.94 24.72
N GLY A 437 0.32 2.28 23.46
CA GLY A 437 1.62 1.95 22.87
C GLY A 437 1.90 2.42 21.46
N THR A 438 2.99 1.87 20.92
CA THR A 438 3.41 1.98 19.51
C THR A 438 3.67 0.59 18.93
N ALA A 439 3.38 0.39 17.64
CA ALA A 439 3.58 -0.90 16.96
C ALA A 439 4.25 -0.70 15.59
N PHE A 440 5.54 -1.04 15.47
CA PHE A 440 6.25 -0.98 14.19
C PHE A 440 6.23 -2.35 13.50
N MET A 441 5.39 -2.48 12.47
CA MET A 441 5.02 -3.78 11.90
C MET A 441 5.21 -3.82 10.38
N PRO A 442 6.43 -3.61 9.86
CA PRO A 442 6.66 -3.81 8.43
C PRO A 442 6.52 -5.29 8.09
N GLU A 443 5.98 -5.62 6.92
CA GLU A 443 6.01 -7.00 6.43
C GLU A 443 7.44 -7.49 6.15
N ALA A 444 8.42 -6.59 6.01
CA ALA A 444 9.83 -6.94 6.08
C ALA A 444 10.69 -5.83 6.72
N THR A 445 11.61 -6.19 7.61
CA THR A 445 12.60 -5.28 8.21
C THR A 445 13.83 -5.11 7.32
N ASP A 446 14.94 -4.60 7.88
CA ASP A 446 16.21 -4.29 7.20
C ASP A 446 16.12 -3.18 6.12
N ARG A 447 15.07 -2.35 6.18
CA ARG A 447 14.77 -1.28 5.22
C ARG A 447 14.31 -0.01 5.90
N ASP A 448 14.32 1.12 5.19
CA ASP A 448 13.87 2.43 5.70
C ASP A 448 14.34 2.75 7.14
N PRO A 449 15.66 2.78 7.39
CA PRO A 449 16.18 2.89 8.75
C PRO A 449 15.81 4.22 9.43
N ALA A 450 15.56 5.28 8.66
CA ALA A 450 15.07 6.54 9.20
C ALA A 450 13.60 6.46 9.64
N ALA A 451 12.78 5.64 8.97
CA ALA A 451 11.41 5.40 9.39
C ALA A 451 11.36 4.69 10.75
N PHE A 452 12.14 3.61 10.89
CA PHE A 452 12.23 2.88 12.15
C PHE A 452 12.78 3.75 13.28
N GLU A 453 13.86 4.50 13.02
CA GLU A 453 14.42 5.43 14.01
C GLU A 453 13.37 6.44 14.48
N LEU A 454 12.73 7.16 13.55
CA LEU A 454 11.73 8.19 13.89
C LEU A 454 10.55 7.59 14.65
N PHE A 455 10.02 6.46 14.17
CA PHE A 455 8.86 5.83 14.79
C PHE A 455 9.17 5.35 16.21
N SER A 456 10.34 4.74 16.40
CA SER A 456 10.77 4.27 17.72
C SER A 456 10.95 5.38 18.75
N GLU A 457 11.28 6.61 18.31
CA GLU A 457 11.41 7.76 19.20
C GLU A 457 10.07 8.38 19.62
N LEU A 458 8.95 8.07 18.95
CA LEU A 458 7.63 8.64 19.27
C LEU A 458 7.24 8.37 20.72
N ALA A 459 7.38 7.12 21.17
CA ALA A 459 7.05 6.73 22.54
C ALA A 459 7.87 7.48 23.60
N TRP A 460 9.08 7.92 23.26
CA TRP A 460 10.01 8.62 24.16
C TRP A 460 9.92 10.14 24.07
N THR A 461 9.07 10.69 23.19
CA THR A 461 9.01 12.12 22.88
C THR A 461 7.72 12.73 23.41
N LYS A 462 7.82 13.89 24.09
CA LYS A 462 6.68 14.54 24.74
C LYS A 462 5.78 15.35 23.82
N ALA A 463 6.32 15.95 22.77
CA ALA A 463 5.58 16.84 21.86
C ALA A 463 5.92 16.51 20.39
N PRO A 464 5.09 16.92 19.42
CA PRO A 464 5.38 16.73 18.01
C PRO A 464 6.82 17.15 17.65
N LEU A 465 7.50 16.31 16.87
CA LEU A 465 8.87 16.53 16.42
C LEU A 465 8.94 17.67 15.40
N ASP A 466 9.97 18.51 15.50
CA ASP A 466 10.42 19.29 14.35
C ASP A 466 11.10 18.34 13.36
N ARG A 467 10.36 17.90 12.35
CA ARG A 467 10.88 16.99 11.32
C ARG A 467 12.08 17.57 10.58
N ALA A 468 12.18 18.88 10.39
CA ALA A 468 13.33 19.47 9.70
C ALA A 468 14.60 19.33 10.54
N ALA A 469 14.51 19.67 11.83
CA ALA A 469 15.62 19.51 12.77
C ALA A 469 15.99 18.04 12.99
N TRP A 470 14.98 17.15 13.07
CA TRP A 470 15.17 15.72 13.25
C TRP A 470 15.94 15.10 12.09
N PHE A 471 15.49 15.31 10.84
CA PHE A 471 16.18 14.75 9.65
C PHE A 471 17.58 15.35 9.44
N SER A 472 17.80 16.60 9.83
CA SER A 472 19.14 17.20 9.82
C SER A 472 20.07 16.54 10.84
N SER A 473 19.57 16.26 12.04
CA SER A 473 20.32 15.57 13.09
C SER A 473 20.57 14.10 12.73
N TYR A 474 19.58 13.46 12.09
CA TYR A 474 19.69 12.10 11.58
C TYR A 474 20.84 11.98 10.58
N ALA A 475 20.94 12.90 9.62
CA ALA A 475 22.08 12.96 8.70
C ALA A 475 23.43 13.03 9.44
N ASP A 476 23.51 13.88 10.47
CA ASP A 476 24.74 14.09 11.23
C ASP A 476 25.19 12.82 11.95
N PHE A 477 24.33 12.21 12.78
CA PHE A 477 24.72 11.03 13.57
C PHE A 477 24.79 9.75 12.74
N ARG A 478 24.05 9.68 11.62
CA ARG A 478 24.11 8.52 10.71
C ARG A 478 25.44 8.42 9.99
N TYR A 479 26.07 9.55 9.66
CA TYR A 479 27.33 9.58 8.92
C TYR A 479 28.54 9.97 9.77
N GLY A 480 28.34 10.45 11.00
CA GLY A 480 29.44 10.70 11.94
C GLY A 480 29.87 12.16 12.04
N GLY A 481 29.14 13.08 11.43
CA GLY A 481 29.56 14.47 11.37
C GLY A 481 28.59 15.35 10.58
N ARG A 482 28.68 16.66 10.83
CA ARG A 482 27.90 17.66 10.10
C ARG A 482 28.46 17.81 8.69
N ASP A 483 27.61 17.60 7.71
CA ASP A 483 27.93 17.78 6.31
C ASP A 483 26.73 18.40 5.59
N ARG A 484 26.99 19.44 4.79
CA ARG A 484 25.93 20.19 4.10
C ARG A 484 25.19 19.30 3.11
N ASP A 485 25.93 18.54 2.31
CA ASP A 485 25.38 17.74 1.22
C ASP A 485 24.63 16.51 1.78
N ALA A 486 25.08 15.95 2.91
CA ALA A 486 24.31 14.96 3.67
C ALA A 486 22.96 15.50 4.14
N ARG A 487 22.95 16.68 4.77
CA ARG A 487 21.71 17.31 5.26
C ARG A 487 20.78 17.69 4.11
N ASP A 488 21.32 18.13 2.98
CA ASP A 488 20.54 18.42 1.78
C ASP A 488 19.93 17.14 1.19
N ALA A 489 20.66 16.01 1.23
CA ALA A 489 20.10 14.73 0.84
C ALA A 489 18.92 14.31 1.73
N TRP A 490 19.09 14.39 3.05
CA TRP A 490 18.03 14.01 4.00
C TRP A 490 16.86 15.00 3.99
N ARG A 491 17.09 16.27 3.63
CA ARG A 491 16.01 17.23 3.34
C ARG A 491 15.20 16.78 2.12
N ALA A 492 15.86 16.39 1.04
CA ALA A 492 15.18 15.88 -0.15
C ALA A 492 14.37 14.61 0.16
N LEU A 493 14.92 13.66 0.91
CA LEU A 493 14.22 12.46 1.36
C LEU A 493 13.02 12.78 2.27
N ARG A 494 13.16 13.72 3.20
CA ARG A 494 12.08 14.21 4.07
C ARG A 494 10.90 14.78 3.27
N ASP A 495 11.20 15.52 2.21
CA ASP A 495 10.21 16.22 1.39
C ASP A 495 9.61 15.35 0.26
N THR A 496 10.17 14.14 0.07
CA THR A 496 9.71 13.16 -0.92
C THR A 496 9.34 11.84 -0.25
N ALA A 497 10.25 10.87 -0.20
CA ALA A 497 9.99 9.50 0.28
C ALA A 497 9.39 9.45 1.69
N TYR A 498 9.88 10.26 2.63
CA TYR A 498 9.36 10.31 4.01
C TYR A 498 8.15 11.26 4.18
N ARG A 499 7.57 11.73 3.08
CA ARG A 499 6.30 12.46 2.99
C ARG A 499 5.50 12.01 1.76
N HIS A 500 5.50 10.71 1.47
CA HIS A 500 4.79 10.20 0.31
C HIS A 500 3.27 10.34 0.46
N THR A 501 2.57 10.50 -0.65
CA THR A 501 1.14 10.85 -0.72
C THR A 501 0.29 9.75 -1.39
N ALA A 502 0.66 8.47 -1.21
CA ALA A 502 -0.08 7.36 -1.79
C ALA A 502 -1.58 7.37 -1.40
N VAL A 503 -2.52 7.10 -2.29
CA VAL A 503 -3.95 7.12 -1.89
C VAL A 503 -4.29 5.84 -1.14
N GLU A 504 -4.83 5.94 0.07
CA GLU A 504 -5.26 4.80 0.92
C GLU A 504 -4.20 3.67 1.06
N ARG A 505 -2.91 4.06 1.12
CA ARG A 505 -1.75 3.17 1.26
C ARG A 505 -0.72 3.77 2.22
N SER A 506 -0.11 2.94 3.06
CA SER A 506 0.97 3.32 3.98
C SER A 506 2.36 3.16 3.38
N ASP A 507 2.49 2.33 2.34
CA ASP A 507 3.72 2.07 1.59
C ASP A 507 3.86 2.93 0.31
N PRO A 508 5.10 3.18 -0.15
CA PRO A 508 5.35 3.92 -1.39
C PRO A 508 5.26 3.05 -2.64
N HIS A 509 5.30 3.69 -3.81
CA HIS A 509 5.27 3.03 -5.12
C HIS A 509 6.46 2.10 -5.37
N ASP A 510 6.20 1.02 -6.10
CA ASP A 510 7.22 0.05 -6.54
C ASP A 510 7.85 0.40 -7.90
N SER A 511 8.86 -0.38 -8.28
CA SER A 511 9.59 -0.28 -9.55
C SER A 511 8.86 -1.05 -10.66
N LEU A 512 8.57 -0.40 -11.79
CA LEU A 512 8.00 -1.12 -12.95
C LEU A 512 9.03 -1.99 -13.67
N PHE A 513 10.32 -1.91 -13.33
CA PHE A 513 11.28 -2.93 -13.79
C PHE A 513 10.96 -4.30 -13.21
N ALA A 514 10.31 -4.35 -12.03
CA ALA A 514 9.87 -5.59 -11.42
C ALA A 514 8.51 -6.09 -11.91
N ALA A 515 7.77 -5.29 -12.68
CA ALA A 515 6.45 -5.69 -13.17
C ALA A 515 6.56 -6.80 -14.21
N ARG A 516 5.55 -7.68 -14.27
CA ARG A 516 5.31 -8.49 -15.46
C ARG A 516 5.21 -7.56 -16.68
N PRO A 517 5.99 -7.80 -17.75
CA PRO A 517 6.05 -6.85 -18.85
C PRO A 517 4.70 -6.66 -19.54
N ASP A 518 4.25 -5.40 -19.54
CA ASP A 518 3.08 -4.90 -20.26
C ASP A 518 3.28 -3.38 -20.43
N LEU A 519 2.98 -2.83 -21.62
CA LEU A 519 3.06 -1.39 -21.86
C LEU A 519 2.03 -0.57 -21.05
N ALA A 520 0.99 -1.22 -20.53
CA ALA A 520 -0.04 -0.65 -19.68
C ALA A 520 0.25 -0.81 -18.16
N ALA A 521 1.33 -1.49 -17.77
CA ALA A 521 1.65 -1.69 -16.36
C ALA A 521 1.82 -0.34 -15.63
N ASN A 522 1.17 -0.21 -14.46
CA ASN A 522 1.27 0.97 -13.59
C ASN A 522 1.67 0.63 -12.15
N ARG A 523 1.91 -0.66 -11.87
CA ARG A 523 2.40 -1.25 -10.63
C ARG A 523 3.05 -2.59 -10.95
N ALA A 524 3.98 -3.06 -10.12
CA ALA A 524 4.51 -4.43 -10.24
C ALA A 524 3.66 -5.41 -9.43
N ALA A 525 3.43 -5.11 -8.16
CA ALA A 525 2.52 -5.87 -7.30
C ALA A 525 1.09 -5.34 -7.39
N GLU A 526 0.08 -6.22 -7.34
CA GLU A 526 -1.35 -5.85 -7.40
C GLU A 526 -1.72 -4.78 -6.36
N TYR A 527 -1.18 -4.88 -5.15
CA TYR A 527 -1.53 -4.00 -4.04
C TYR A 527 -0.63 -2.76 -3.90
N ALA A 528 0.37 -2.56 -4.78
CA ALA A 528 1.21 -1.37 -4.75
C ALA A 528 0.50 -0.12 -5.30
N PRO A 529 0.95 1.09 -4.93
CA PRO A 529 0.47 2.34 -5.53
C PRO A 529 0.62 2.36 -7.07
N ARG A 530 -0.45 2.78 -7.77
CA ARG A 530 -0.49 2.87 -9.24
C ARG A 530 0.27 4.07 -9.81
N ALA A 531 0.54 5.08 -8.99
CA ALA A 531 1.19 6.33 -9.39
C ALA A 531 2.42 6.60 -8.54
N LEU A 532 3.30 7.49 -9.04
CA LEU A 532 4.38 8.05 -8.24
C LEU A 532 3.78 8.76 -7.02
N THR A 533 4.27 8.42 -5.83
CA THR A 533 3.76 8.93 -4.54
C THR A 533 4.55 10.14 -4.04
N TYR A 534 5.53 10.58 -4.81
CA TYR A 534 6.33 11.79 -4.59
C TYR A 534 7.06 12.17 -5.89
N ASP A 535 7.54 13.41 -5.97
CA ASP A 535 8.24 13.93 -7.17
C ASP A 535 9.65 13.34 -7.33
N PRO A 536 9.91 12.53 -8.38
CA PRO A 536 11.23 11.92 -8.60
C PRO A 536 12.32 12.96 -8.92
N ALA A 537 11.98 14.10 -9.51
CA ALA A 537 12.95 15.15 -9.79
C ALA A 537 13.42 15.86 -8.51
N ARG A 538 12.55 15.95 -7.49
CA ARG A 538 12.97 16.41 -6.15
C ARG A 538 13.78 15.33 -5.41
N PHE A 539 13.43 14.05 -5.60
CA PHE A 539 14.16 12.93 -5.00
C PHE A 539 15.61 12.86 -5.50
N ASP A 540 15.88 13.18 -6.75
CA ASP A 540 17.24 13.22 -7.34
C ASP A 540 18.23 14.12 -6.58
N ALA A 541 17.74 15.12 -5.84
CA ALA A 541 18.59 15.92 -4.95
C ALA A 541 19.20 15.07 -3.82
N ALA A 542 18.54 14.01 -3.37
CA ALA A 542 19.10 13.04 -2.42
C ALA A 542 20.32 12.31 -3.00
N LEU A 543 20.22 11.83 -4.24
CA LEU A 543 21.33 11.18 -4.94
C LEU A 543 22.52 12.14 -5.09
N THR A 544 22.25 13.39 -5.45
CA THR A 544 23.29 14.43 -5.59
C THR A 544 23.95 14.75 -4.26
N GLY A 545 23.16 14.93 -3.20
CA GLY A 545 23.68 15.23 -1.86
C GLY A 545 24.53 14.08 -1.29
N LEU A 546 24.08 12.82 -1.44
CA LEU A 546 24.85 11.67 -0.97
C LEU A 546 26.20 11.50 -1.71
N LEU A 547 26.25 11.81 -3.01
CA LEU A 547 27.51 11.83 -3.76
C LEU A 547 28.43 13.00 -3.36
N GLY A 548 27.85 14.09 -2.83
CA GLY A 548 28.53 15.30 -2.37
C GLY A 548 29.20 15.15 -1.00
N VAL A 549 28.63 14.34 -0.10
CA VAL A 549 29.13 14.09 1.28
C VAL A 549 30.64 14.01 1.33
N ALA A 550 31.33 14.70 2.25
CA ALA A 550 32.79 14.70 2.32
C ALA A 550 33.39 13.28 2.38
N GLY A 551 34.50 13.04 1.67
CA GLY A 551 35.13 11.71 1.56
C GLY A 551 35.41 11.01 2.90
N ALA A 552 35.74 11.78 3.95
CA ALA A 552 35.99 11.26 5.29
C ALA A 552 34.76 10.62 5.96
N LEU A 553 33.54 10.99 5.55
CA LEU A 553 32.29 10.47 6.13
C LEU A 553 31.71 9.28 5.33
N ARG A 554 32.32 8.93 4.19
CA ARG A 554 31.83 7.87 3.28
C ARG A 554 32.20 6.44 3.70
N GLY A 555 32.97 6.29 4.78
CA GLY A 555 33.51 5.00 5.22
C GLY A 555 32.49 4.09 5.91
N SER A 556 31.40 4.65 6.45
CA SER A 556 30.45 3.89 7.26
C SER A 556 29.56 2.96 6.43
N ALA A 557 29.12 1.86 7.05
CA ALA A 557 28.16 0.95 6.41
C ALA A 557 26.80 1.63 6.17
N ALA A 558 26.41 2.56 7.06
CA ALA A 558 25.18 3.33 6.91
C ALA A 558 25.19 4.23 5.65
N TYR A 559 26.30 4.95 5.41
CA TYR A 559 26.45 5.77 4.20
C TYR A 559 26.38 4.92 2.92
N ARG A 560 27.12 3.80 2.89
CA ARG A 560 27.17 2.93 1.71
C ARG A 560 25.81 2.32 1.40
N TYR A 561 25.04 1.94 2.42
CA TYR A 561 23.67 1.47 2.24
C TYR A 561 22.80 2.54 1.58
N ASP A 562 22.74 3.74 2.16
CA ASP A 562 21.86 4.82 1.65
C ASP A 562 22.24 5.24 0.23
N LEU A 563 23.55 5.32 -0.05
CA LEU A 563 24.04 5.69 -1.37
C LEU A 563 23.56 4.71 -2.44
N VAL A 564 23.57 3.41 -2.15
CA VAL A 564 23.10 2.37 -3.07
C VAL A 564 21.58 2.38 -3.17
N ASP A 565 20.87 2.46 -2.04
CA ASP A 565 19.40 2.41 -2.02
C ASP A 565 18.77 3.61 -2.75
N VAL A 566 19.30 4.83 -2.53
CA VAL A 566 18.86 6.03 -3.21
C VAL A 566 19.17 5.98 -4.70
N ALA A 567 20.33 5.46 -5.10
CA ALA A 567 20.68 5.32 -6.51
C ALA A 567 19.80 4.31 -7.25
N ARG A 568 19.53 3.16 -6.62
CA ARG A 568 18.58 2.16 -7.11
C ARG A 568 17.19 2.77 -7.26
N GLN A 569 16.70 3.49 -6.24
CA GLN A 569 15.38 4.13 -6.35
C GLN A 569 15.32 5.18 -7.48
N ALA A 570 16.39 5.98 -7.66
CA ALA A 570 16.46 6.97 -8.75
C ALA A 570 16.43 6.32 -10.15
N LEU A 571 16.94 5.08 -10.28
CA LEU A 571 16.78 4.26 -11.50
C LEU A 571 15.34 3.75 -11.63
N ALA A 572 14.76 3.21 -10.55
CA ALA A 572 13.39 2.70 -10.51
C ALA A 572 12.36 3.78 -10.93
N HIS A 573 12.54 5.04 -10.54
CA HIS A 573 11.67 6.13 -10.99
C HIS A 573 11.62 6.30 -12.51
N ARG A 574 12.70 5.93 -13.23
CA ARG A 574 12.74 6.03 -14.69
C ARG A 574 11.86 4.99 -15.36
N SER A 575 11.60 3.86 -14.72
CA SER A 575 10.66 2.88 -15.27
C SER A 575 9.25 3.50 -15.39
N ARG A 576 8.82 4.28 -14.39
CA ARG A 576 7.51 4.98 -14.39
C ARG A 576 7.44 6.16 -15.36
N GLN A 577 8.59 6.74 -15.72
CA GLN A 577 8.68 7.83 -16.70
C GLN A 577 8.76 7.33 -18.15
N LEU A 578 9.47 6.22 -18.38
CA LEU A 578 9.76 5.71 -19.72
C LEU A 578 8.65 4.80 -20.25
N LEU A 579 7.95 4.04 -19.40
CA LEU A 579 6.94 3.09 -19.88
C LEU A 579 5.77 3.76 -20.62
N PRO A 580 5.21 4.90 -20.15
CA PRO A 580 4.20 5.63 -20.92
C PRO A 580 4.71 6.13 -22.28
N GLN A 581 6.00 6.47 -22.38
CA GLN A 581 6.63 6.89 -23.64
C GLN A 581 6.86 5.72 -24.58
N LEU A 582 7.25 4.54 -24.06
CA LEU A 582 7.31 3.28 -24.82
C LEU A 582 5.94 2.94 -25.40
N ARG A 583 4.89 3.02 -24.58
CA ARG A 583 3.50 2.82 -25.01
C ARG A 583 3.10 3.78 -26.12
N ALA A 584 3.42 5.07 -25.97
CA ALA A 584 3.11 6.08 -26.98
C ALA A 584 3.86 5.83 -28.31
N ALA A 585 5.15 5.47 -28.25
CA ALA A 585 5.93 5.14 -29.44
C ALA A 585 5.37 3.91 -30.17
N TYR A 586 5.00 2.85 -29.43
CA TYR A 586 4.39 1.65 -29.99
C TYR A 586 3.04 1.95 -30.67
N ARG A 587 2.13 2.67 -29.99
CA ARG A 587 0.82 3.06 -30.52
C ARG A 587 0.93 3.88 -31.81
N ARG A 588 1.89 4.81 -31.86
CA ARG A 588 2.18 5.64 -33.04
C ARG A 588 2.94 4.90 -34.14
N LYS A 589 3.27 3.62 -33.94
CA LYS A 589 4.11 2.83 -34.84
C LYS A 589 5.49 3.47 -35.13
N ASP A 590 6.00 4.24 -34.16
CA ASP A 590 7.27 4.95 -34.24
C ASP A 590 8.41 3.99 -33.87
N GLN A 591 8.86 3.20 -34.85
CA GLN A 591 9.86 2.14 -34.66
C GLN A 591 11.18 2.67 -34.08
N ASP A 592 11.65 3.83 -34.54
CA ASP A 592 12.92 4.40 -34.10
C ASP A 592 12.85 4.86 -32.63
N ALA A 593 11.79 5.57 -32.26
CA ALA A 593 11.58 5.96 -30.87
C ALA A 593 11.38 4.74 -29.97
N PHE A 594 10.63 3.74 -30.42
CA PHE A 594 10.40 2.51 -29.67
C PHE A 594 11.73 1.77 -29.42
N ARG A 595 12.54 1.52 -30.45
CA ARG A 595 13.86 0.87 -30.29
C ARG A 595 14.79 1.65 -29.37
N ALA A 596 14.85 2.98 -29.49
CA ALA A 596 15.68 3.81 -28.63
C ALA A 596 15.25 3.77 -27.16
N LEU A 597 13.95 3.83 -26.90
CA LEU A 597 13.38 3.71 -25.56
C LEU A 597 13.58 2.31 -24.97
N SER A 598 13.40 1.24 -25.76
CA SER A 598 13.63 -0.14 -25.33
C SER A 598 15.08 -0.38 -24.95
N ALA A 599 16.03 0.11 -25.75
CA ALA A 599 17.45 0.03 -25.44
C ALA A 599 17.80 0.81 -24.16
N LEU A 600 17.20 2.00 -23.96
CA LEU A 600 17.39 2.77 -22.73
C LEU A 600 16.81 2.03 -21.52
N TRP A 601 15.59 1.49 -21.63
CA TRP A 601 14.93 0.71 -20.58
C TRP A 601 15.84 -0.42 -20.07
N LEU A 602 16.29 -1.29 -20.99
CA LEU A 602 17.13 -2.44 -20.66
C LEU A 602 18.51 -2.01 -20.13
N ARG A 603 19.07 -0.91 -20.64
CA ARG A 603 20.32 -0.35 -20.10
C ARG A 603 20.15 0.11 -18.65
N LEU A 604 19.04 0.75 -18.31
CA LEU A 604 18.78 1.19 -16.94
C LEU A 604 18.51 0.01 -15.99
N MET A 605 17.84 -1.05 -16.47
CA MET A 605 17.66 -2.28 -15.70
C MET A 605 19.00 -2.95 -15.38
N ARG A 606 19.88 -3.11 -16.38
CA ARG A 606 21.24 -3.66 -16.16
C ARG A 606 22.06 -2.80 -15.21
N LEU A 607 21.92 -1.48 -15.30
CA LEU A 607 22.58 -0.57 -14.36
C LEU A 607 21.99 -0.64 -12.94
N SER A 608 20.70 -0.98 -12.80
CA SER A 608 20.07 -1.29 -11.51
C SER A 608 20.64 -2.56 -10.88
N ASP A 609 20.83 -3.61 -11.68
CA ASP A 609 21.54 -4.82 -11.26
C ASP A 609 22.99 -4.51 -10.82
N GLU A 610 23.74 -3.74 -11.61
CA GLU A 610 25.12 -3.38 -11.28
C GLU A 610 25.24 -2.55 -9.99
N VAL A 611 24.33 -1.60 -9.73
CA VAL A 611 24.39 -0.78 -8.51
C VAL A 611 24.00 -1.57 -7.27
N THR A 612 22.97 -2.41 -7.37
CA THR A 612 22.55 -3.29 -6.27
C THR A 612 23.64 -4.31 -5.92
N GLY A 613 24.46 -4.72 -6.91
CA GLY A 613 25.63 -5.58 -6.71
C GLY A 613 26.74 -5.00 -5.82
N THR A 614 26.68 -3.71 -5.50
CA THR A 614 27.72 -3.04 -4.69
C THR A 614 27.46 -3.06 -3.17
N HIS A 615 26.35 -3.64 -2.70
CA HIS A 615 26.06 -3.72 -1.27
C HIS A 615 25.33 -5.01 -0.88
N SER A 616 25.71 -5.61 0.24
CA SER A 616 25.26 -6.95 0.65
C SER A 616 23.74 -7.07 0.89
N ALA A 617 23.09 -5.97 1.28
CA ALA A 617 21.64 -5.92 1.50
C ALA A 617 20.80 -6.05 0.22
N PHE A 618 21.43 -5.96 -0.97
CA PHE A 618 20.75 -6.04 -2.26
C PHE A 618 21.27 -7.17 -3.14
N LEU A 619 21.79 -8.25 -2.54
CA LEU A 619 22.27 -9.43 -3.26
C LEU A 619 21.27 -10.58 -3.12
N LEU A 620 20.98 -11.27 -4.23
CA LEU A 620 20.17 -12.49 -4.20
C LEU A 620 20.92 -13.67 -3.57
N GLY A 621 22.25 -13.73 -3.71
CA GLY A 621 23.07 -14.85 -3.26
C GLY A 621 22.94 -15.19 -1.77
N PRO A 622 23.09 -14.22 -0.84
CA PRO A 622 22.89 -14.47 0.58
C PRO A 622 21.51 -15.04 0.94
N TRP A 623 20.45 -14.63 0.21
CA TRP A 623 19.09 -15.15 0.42
C TRP A 623 18.97 -16.63 0.03
N ILE A 624 19.44 -16.99 -1.17
CA ILE A 624 19.43 -18.38 -1.65
C ILE A 624 20.34 -19.26 -0.79
N GLU A 625 21.53 -18.78 -0.45
CA GLU A 625 22.50 -19.54 0.35
C GLU A 625 21.99 -19.79 1.77
N ALA A 626 21.28 -18.83 2.38
CA ALA A 626 20.64 -19.06 3.68
C ALA A 626 19.56 -20.16 3.60
N ALA A 627 18.74 -20.16 2.54
CA ALA A 627 17.73 -21.18 2.31
C ALA A 627 18.36 -22.58 2.14
N ARG A 628 19.41 -22.68 1.31
CA ARG A 628 20.18 -23.92 1.12
C ARG A 628 20.80 -24.40 2.43
N ARG A 629 21.39 -23.51 3.24
CA ARG A 629 22.05 -23.89 4.50
C ARG A 629 21.10 -24.48 5.52
N MET A 630 19.88 -23.96 5.59
CA MET A 630 18.86 -24.42 6.53
C MET A 630 18.39 -25.86 6.25
N GLY A 631 18.35 -26.29 4.99
CA GLY A 631 17.95 -27.66 4.64
C GLY A 631 18.88 -28.71 5.25
N THR A 632 18.31 -29.80 5.77
CA THR A 632 19.08 -30.88 6.43
C THR A 632 19.32 -32.08 5.52
N THR A 633 18.62 -32.14 4.38
CA THR A 633 18.75 -33.13 3.31
C THR A 633 18.78 -32.44 1.95
N ASP A 634 19.30 -33.10 0.91
CA ASP A 634 19.37 -32.50 -0.44
C ASP A 634 17.99 -32.10 -0.98
N ALA A 635 16.95 -32.88 -0.68
CA ALA A 635 15.57 -32.55 -1.02
C ALA A 635 15.09 -31.26 -0.32
N GLU A 636 15.32 -31.11 0.99
CA GLU A 636 15.00 -29.86 1.69
C GLU A 636 15.82 -28.68 1.18
N ARG A 637 17.10 -28.87 0.85
CA ARG A 637 17.94 -27.79 0.31
C ARG A 637 17.39 -27.28 -1.02
N ALA A 638 17.02 -28.19 -1.92
CA ALA A 638 16.41 -27.86 -3.21
C ALA A 638 15.05 -27.17 -3.02
N GLU A 639 14.21 -27.68 -2.12
CA GLU A 639 12.88 -27.13 -1.88
C GLU A 639 12.91 -25.76 -1.18
N PHE A 640 13.87 -25.53 -0.29
CA PHE A 640 14.04 -24.22 0.35
C PHE A 640 14.61 -23.18 -0.61
N GLU A 641 15.56 -23.54 -1.48
CA GLU A 641 15.96 -22.67 -2.58
C GLU A 641 14.76 -22.32 -3.49
N ARG A 642 13.95 -23.32 -3.86
CA ARG A 642 12.77 -23.11 -4.69
C ARG A 642 11.77 -22.17 -4.03
N THR A 643 11.38 -22.43 -2.79
CA THR A 643 10.42 -21.60 -2.05
C THR A 643 10.97 -20.21 -1.75
N ALA A 644 12.29 -20.06 -1.57
CA ALA A 644 12.96 -18.77 -1.42
C ALA A 644 12.82 -17.91 -2.69
N LYS A 645 12.97 -18.52 -3.88
CA LYS A 645 12.77 -17.87 -5.17
C LYS A 645 11.30 -17.58 -5.46
N VAL A 646 10.42 -18.54 -5.18
CA VAL A 646 8.97 -18.40 -5.34
C VAL A 646 8.46 -17.20 -4.55
N LEU A 647 8.81 -17.08 -3.26
CA LEU A 647 8.25 -16.04 -2.40
C LEU A 647 8.47 -14.60 -2.93
N ILE A 648 9.63 -14.38 -3.57
CA ILE A 648 10.01 -13.06 -4.10
C ILE A 648 9.67 -12.86 -5.58
N THR A 649 9.02 -13.84 -6.23
CA THR A 649 8.62 -13.82 -7.64
C THR A 649 7.14 -14.20 -7.82
N VAL A 650 6.82 -15.46 -8.13
CA VAL A 650 5.47 -15.94 -8.45
C VAL A 650 4.59 -16.20 -7.21
N TRP A 651 5.18 -16.17 -6.02
CA TRP A 651 4.58 -16.37 -4.69
C TRP A 651 4.00 -17.75 -4.40
N GLY A 652 3.44 -18.43 -5.40
CA GLY A 652 2.92 -19.80 -5.27
C GLY A 652 2.72 -20.46 -6.64
N GLY A 653 1.79 -21.40 -6.71
CA GLY A 653 1.39 -22.02 -7.98
C GLY A 653 0.57 -21.07 -8.86
N ARG A 654 0.20 -21.50 -10.07
CA ARG A 654 -0.53 -20.65 -11.05
C ARG A 654 -1.81 -20.03 -10.48
N ALA A 655 -2.60 -20.81 -9.74
CA ALA A 655 -3.83 -20.32 -9.12
C ALA A 655 -3.58 -19.15 -8.16
N THR A 656 -2.40 -19.11 -7.54
CA THR A 656 -1.96 -18.05 -6.63
C THR A 656 -1.31 -16.88 -7.36
N ALA A 657 -0.38 -17.19 -8.26
CA ALA A 657 0.34 -16.19 -9.03
C ALA A 657 -0.62 -15.35 -9.88
N ASP A 658 -1.46 -16.01 -10.70
CA ASP A 658 -2.32 -15.37 -11.68
C ASP A 658 -3.73 -15.13 -11.11
N GLY A 659 -4.39 -16.19 -10.63
CA GLY A 659 -5.76 -16.11 -10.11
C GLY A 659 -5.86 -15.29 -8.82
N GLY A 660 -4.95 -15.55 -7.89
CA GLY A 660 -4.77 -14.82 -6.64
C GLY A 660 -4.01 -13.50 -6.80
N ARG A 661 -3.44 -13.21 -7.98
CA ARG A 661 -2.69 -11.96 -8.24
C ARG A 661 -1.54 -11.70 -7.27
N LEU A 662 -0.89 -12.74 -6.75
CA LEU A 662 0.26 -12.60 -5.85
C LEU A 662 1.62 -12.60 -6.57
N HIS A 663 1.63 -12.72 -7.90
CA HIS A 663 2.86 -12.51 -8.66
C HIS A 663 3.46 -11.12 -8.33
N GLU A 664 4.77 -11.08 -8.14
CA GLU A 664 5.55 -9.90 -7.74
C GLU A 664 5.17 -9.27 -6.40
N TYR A 665 4.33 -9.89 -5.56
CA TYR A 665 3.96 -9.31 -4.26
C TYR A 665 5.21 -9.02 -3.41
N GLY A 666 6.14 -9.99 -3.39
CA GLY A 666 7.41 -9.94 -2.66
C GLY A 666 8.62 -9.44 -3.45
N ASN A 667 8.40 -8.71 -4.56
CA ASN A 667 9.46 -8.35 -5.52
C ASN A 667 10.69 -7.68 -4.89
N ARG A 668 11.88 -7.98 -5.43
CA ARG A 668 13.16 -7.40 -4.97
C ARG A 668 13.93 -6.78 -6.12
N GLU A 669 14.55 -5.62 -5.88
CA GLU A 669 15.57 -5.10 -6.80
C GLU A 669 16.93 -5.52 -6.26
N TRP A 670 17.28 -6.78 -6.52
CA TRP A 670 18.52 -7.42 -6.06
C TRP A 670 19.41 -7.82 -7.24
N HIS A 671 20.72 -7.72 -7.04
CA HIS A 671 21.73 -8.21 -7.98
C HIS A 671 21.57 -9.72 -8.16
N GLY A 672 21.57 -10.16 -9.42
CA GLY A 672 21.23 -11.52 -9.83
C GLY A 672 19.74 -11.68 -10.14
N LEU A 673 18.84 -11.21 -9.26
CA LEU A 673 17.40 -11.26 -9.57
C LEU A 673 17.04 -10.28 -10.70
N MET A 674 17.65 -9.10 -10.71
CA MET A 674 17.49 -8.12 -11.78
C MET A 674 18.01 -8.67 -13.12
N SER A 675 19.24 -9.21 -13.15
CA SER A 675 19.85 -9.73 -14.37
C SER A 675 19.18 -11.00 -14.92
N ASP A 676 18.74 -11.91 -14.05
CA ASP A 676 18.38 -13.27 -14.48
C ASP A 676 16.87 -13.51 -14.52
N PHE A 677 16.09 -12.70 -13.80
CA PHE A 677 14.63 -12.83 -13.78
C PHE A 677 13.92 -11.62 -14.41
N TYR A 678 14.26 -10.40 -14.03
CA TYR A 678 13.55 -9.21 -14.52
C TYR A 678 13.96 -8.78 -15.93
N VAL A 679 15.28 -8.65 -16.19
CA VAL A 679 15.80 -8.23 -17.52
C VAL A 679 15.34 -9.18 -18.64
N PRO A 680 15.41 -10.52 -18.51
CA PRO A 680 15.03 -11.42 -19.60
C PRO A 680 13.54 -11.34 -19.95
N ARG A 681 12.67 -11.13 -18.97
CA ARG A 681 11.22 -10.92 -19.22
C ARG A 681 10.97 -9.66 -20.04
N TRP A 682 11.52 -8.53 -19.61
CA TRP A 682 11.37 -7.27 -20.35
C TRP A 682 12.01 -7.32 -21.73
N GLN A 683 13.19 -7.93 -21.87
CA GLN A 683 13.86 -8.12 -23.15
C GLN A 683 12.94 -8.90 -24.12
N ARG A 684 12.42 -10.06 -23.69
CA ARG A 684 11.50 -10.88 -24.47
C ARG A 684 10.29 -10.08 -24.96
N TRP A 685 9.66 -9.31 -24.09
CA TRP A 685 8.47 -8.54 -24.45
C TRP A 685 8.77 -7.39 -25.40
N LEU A 686 9.86 -6.65 -25.15
CA LEU A 686 10.25 -5.52 -25.99
C LEU A 686 10.71 -5.99 -27.38
N ASP A 687 11.35 -7.15 -27.49
CA ASP A 687 11.73 -7.76 -28.76
C ASP A 687 10.48 -8.20 -29.54
N GLU A 688 9.54 -8.88 -28.89
CA GLU A 688 8.27 -9.29 -29.52
C GLU A 688 7.46 -8.08 -30.01
N LEU A 689 7.39 -7.00 -29.23
CA LEU A 689 6.76 -5.76 -29.67
C LEU A 689 7.50 -5.12 -30.86
N ALA A 690 8.84 -5.12 -30.86
CA ALA A 690 9.61 -4.59 -31.98
C ALA A 690 9.36 -5.39 -33.28
N ASP A 691 9.32 -6.72 -33.18
CA ASP A 691 9.07 -7.62 -34.30
C ASP A 691 7.63 -7.51 -34.81
N ALA A 692 6.66 -7.45 -33.90
CA ALA A 692 5.25 -7.25 -34.22
C ALA A 692 5.04 -5.94 -34.97
N LEU A 693 5.66 -4.86 -34.48
CA LEU A 693 5.60 -3.56 -35.10
C LEU A 693 6.27 -3.53 -36.49
N ALA A 694 7.40 -4.21 -36.66
CA ALA A 694 8.09 -4.31 -37.95
C ALA A 694 7.29 -5.12 -38.98
N ALA A 695 6.60 -6.18 -38.54
CA ALA A 695 5.78 -7.03 -39.39
C ALA A 695 4.33 -6.54 -39.57
N GLY A 696 3.92 -5.47 -38.87
CA GLY A 696 2.54 -4.96 -38.94
C GLY A 696 1.50 -5.92 -38.38
N ARG A 697 1.88 -6.73 -37.37
CA ARG A 697 1.02 -7.72 -36.70
C ARG A 697 0.78 -7.32 -35.25
N GLU A 698 -0.22 -7.94 -34.64
CA GLU A 698 -0.39 -7.87 -33.18
C GLU A 698 0.71 -8.71 -32.48
N PRO A 699 1.13 -8.31 -31.26
CA PRO A 699 2.10 -9.06 -30.50
C PRO A 699 1.46 -10.34 -29.93
N VAL A 700 2.23 -11.41 -29.87
CA VAL A 700 1.80 -12.68 -29.31
C VAL A 700 1.72 -12.56 -27.78
N PRO A 701 0.57 -12.89 -27.15
CA PRO A 701 0.47 -12.90 -25.70
C PRO A 701 1.48 -13.86 -25.06
N VAL A 702 2.12 -13.42 -23.97
CA VAL A 702 3.07 -14.25 -23.22
C VAL A 702 2.37 -14.84 -21.99
N ASP A 703 2.41 -16.16 -21.85
CA ASP A 703 2.05 -16.82 -20.59
C ASP A 703 3.20 -16.65 -19.59
N TRP A 704 3.17 -15.54 -18.86
CA TRP A 704 4.25 -15.13 -17.96
C TRP A 704 4.58 -16.19 -16.90
N PHE A 705 3.58 -16.86 -16.31
CA PHE A 705 3.85 -17.89 -15.30
C PHE A 705 4.64 -19.07 -15.89
N ALA A 706 4.34 -19.49 -17.11
CA ALA A 706 5.09 -20.56 -17.79
C ALA A 706 6.56 -20.17 -18.09
N VAL A 707 6.87 -18.87 -18.10
CA VAL A 707 8.24 -18.34 -18.23
C VAL A 707 8.95 -18.26 -16.88
N GLU A 708 8.24 -17.80 -15.86
CA GLU A 708 8.79 -17.45 -14.55
C GLU A 708 9.02 -18.66 -13.66
N GLU A 709 8.09 -19.60 -13.69
CA GLU A 709 8.06 -20.70 -12.75
C GLU A 709 9.25 -21.67 -12.90
N PRO A 710 9.74 -22.00 -14.11
CA PRO A 710 10.96 -22.78 -14.28
C PRO A 710 12.20 -22.18 -13.58
N TRP A 711 12.37 -20.85 -13.63
CA TRP A 711 13.50 -20.16 -12.99
C TRP A 711 13.55 -20.40 -11.46
N THR A 712 12.39 -20.61 -10.84
CA THR A 712 12.33 -20.91 -9.40
C THR A 712 12.91 -22.27 -9.05
N ARG A 713 13.02 -23.21 -10.01
CA ARG A 713 13.61 -24.54 -9.83
C ARG A 713 15.05 -24.64 -10.31
N GLU A 714 15.51 -23.68 -11.08
CA GLU A 714 16.89 -23.64 -11.57
C GLU A 714 17.86 -23.50 -10.40
N ARG A 715 19.02 -24.15 -10.51
CA ARG A 715 20.10 -24.04 -9.53
C ARG A 715 21.22 -23.20 -10.11
N GLU A 716 21.47 -22.06 -9.49
CA GLU A 716 22.52 -21.13 -9.88
C GLU A 716 23.22 -20.53 -8.66
N ASP A 717 24.51 -20.25 -8.78
CA ASP A 717 25.30 -19.65 -7.72
C ASP A 717 25.44 -18.14 -7.95
N TYR A 718 24.98 -17.36 -6.97
CA TYR A 718 25.01 -15.91 -7.01
C TYR A 718 26.10 -15.35 -6.08
N PRO A 719 26.64 -14.15 -6.35
CA PRO A 719 27.62 -13.52 -5.48
C PRO A 719 27.13 -13.38 -4.02
N LEU A 720 27.91 -13.91 -3.08
CA LEU A 720 27.66 -13.78 -1.63
C LEU A 720 28.24 -12.50 -1.03
N ARG A 721 29.03 -11.76 -1.81
CA ARG A 721 29.70 -10.51 -1.42
C ARG A 721 29.54 -9.47 -2.53
N PRO A 722 29.59 -8.17 -2.18
CA PRO A 722 29.53 -7.11 -3.17
C PRO A 722 30.58 -7.27 -4.28
N THR A 723 30.18 -6.99 -5.52
CA THR A 723 30.99 -7.18 -6.73
C THR A 723 31.60 -5.88 -7.27
N GLY A 724 31.28 -4.73 -6.67
CA GLY A 724 31.80 -3.44 -7.10
C GLY A 724 31.83 -2.38 -5.99
N ASP A 725 32.42 -1.22 -6.30
CA ASP A 725 32.49 -0.08 -5.39
C ASP A 725 31.20 0.77 -5.46
N PRO A 726 30.50 1.00 -4.33
CA PRO A 726 29.29 1.81 -4.30
C PRO A 726 29.46 3.21 -4.89
N TYR A 727 30.49 3.94 -4.48
CA TYR A 727 30.64 5.35 -4.86
C TYR A 727 30.88 5.53 -6.35
N ARG A 728 31.77 4.71 -6.92
CA ARG A 728 32.09 4.71 -8.35
C ARG A 728 30.88 4.31 -9.19
N THR A 729 30.18 3.24 -8.80
CA THR A 729 29.01 2.78 -9.55
C THR A 729 27.87 3.80 -9.48
N VAL A 730 27.62 4.38 -8.31
CA VAL A 730 26.56 5.39 -8.12
C VAL A 730 26.92 6.70 -8.84
N SER A 731 28.20 7.09 -8.90
CA SER A 731 28.65 8.20 -9.74
C SER A 731 28.35 7.98 -11.22
N ARG A 732 28.51 6.74 -11.70
CA ARG A 732 28.11 6.34 -13.06
C ARG A 732 26.60 6.37 -13.23
N VAL A 733 25.82 5.88 -12.26
CA VAL A 733 24.33 5.99 -12.25
C VAL A 733 23.91 7.44 -12.43
N ARG A 734 24.40 8.33 -11.58
CA ARG A 734 24.11 9.76 -11.65
C ARG A 734 24.51 10.36 -13.00
N GLY A 735 25.66 9.97 -13.55
CA GLY A 735 26.10 10.40 -14.87
C GLY A 735 25.19 9.92 -16.02
N VAL A 736 24.75 8.66 -15.98
CA VAL A 736 23.81 8.10 -16.96
C VAL A 736 22.45 8.79 -16.87
N LEU A 737 21.89 8.93 -15.67
CA LEU A 737 20.59 9.57 -15.44
C LEU A 737 20.60 11.07 -15.81
N ALA A 738 21.66 11.80 -15.48
CA ALA A 738 21.82 13.20 -15.85
C ALA A 738 21.90 13.43 -17.37
N ARG A 739 22.32 12.42 -18.15
CA ARG A 739 22.43 12.46 -19.62
C ARG A 739 21.32 11.71 -20.34
N ALA A 740 20.45 11.01 -19.61
CA ALA A 740 19.42 10.19 -20.20
C ALA A 740 18.47 11.06 -21.05
N PRO A 741 18.16 10.66 -22.29
CA PRO A 741 17.09 11.28 -23.05
C PRO A 741 15.71 10.92 -22.45
N TYR A 742 14.64 11.46 -23.02
CA TYR A 742 13.26 11.16 -22.61
C TYR A 742 12.91 11.53 -21.16
N GLN A 743 13.64 12.47 -20.58
CA GLN A 743 13.41 12.99 -19.22
C GLN A 743 12.53 14.25 -19.23
N GLY A 744 11.47 14.25 -20.03
CA GLY A 744 10.51 15.35 -20.11
C GLY A 744 9.08 14.84 -20.18
N SER A 745 8.15 15.60 -19.59
CA SER A 745 6.72 15.38 -19.73
C SER A 745 6.06 16.64 -20.29
N VAL A 746 5.05 16.47 -21.12
CA VAL A 746 4.28 17.57 -21.71
C VAL A 746 2.83 17.39 -21.31
N GLU A 747 2.28 18.41 -20.67
CA GLU A 747 0.84 18.52 -20.39
C GLU A 747 0.28 19.62 -21.28
N VAL A 748 -0.87 19.37 -21.90
CA VAL A 748 -1.48 20.33 -22.84
C VAL A 748 -2.90 20.61 -22.39
N THR A 749 -3.23 21.90 -22.30
CA THR A 749 -4.59 22.38 -22.04
C THR A 749 -5.09 23.21 -23.21
N ALA A 750 -6.39 23.15 -23.46
CA ALA A 750 -7.06 23.88 -24.51
C ALA A 750 -8.33 24.53 -23.95
N GLU A 751 -8.39 25.86 -23.95
CA GLU A 751 -9.43 26.62 -23.28
C GLU A 751 -10.03 27.72 -24.19
N PRO A 752 -11.34 27.66 -24.52
CA PRO A 752 -12.21 26.51 -24.31
C PRO A 752 -11.84 25.33 -25.25
N PRO A 753 -12.17 24.07 -24.90
CA PRO A 753 -11.92 22.91 -25.77
C PRO A 753 -12.82 22.88 -27.02
N ALA A 754 -13.89 23.67 -27.03
CA ALA A 754 -14.75 23.91 -28.18
C ALA A 754 -15.14 25.39 -28.27
N PHE A 755 -15.28 25.91 -29.47
CA PHE A 755 -15.62 27.32 -29.73
C PHE A 755 -16.56 27.44 -30.94
N PRO A 756 -17.38 28.50 -31.03
CA PRO A 756 -18.26 28.74 -32.18
C PRO A 756 -17.47 29.06 -33.45
N PRO A 757 -18.10 29.03 -34.64
CA PRO A 757 -17.50 29.54 -35.87
C PRO A 757 -16.96 30.97 -35.70
N GLY A 758 -15.76 31.23 -36.21
CA GLY A 758 -15.02 32.48 -35.97
C GLY A 758 -14.45 32.64 -34.55
N GLY A 759 -14.66 31.66 -33.68
CA GLY A 759 -14.11 31.61 -32.32
C GLY A 759 -12.63 31.20 -32.28
N HIS A 760 -12.10 31.08 -31.07
CA HIS A 760 -10.71 30.69 -30.84
C HIS A 760 -10.55 29.97 -29.50
N ALA A 761 -9.48 29.17 -29.40
CA ALA A 761 -9.01 28.56 -28.16
C ALA A 761 -7.59 29.01 -27.83
N ARG A 762 -7.31 29.12 -26.53
CA ARG A 762 -5.94 29.17 -26.02
C ARG A 762 -5.45 27.74 -25.84
N VAL A 763 -4.41 27.36 -26.58
CA VAL A 763 -3.72 26.07 -26.41
C VAL A 763 -2.42 26.32 -25.67
N THR A 764 -2.25 25.73 -24.50
CA THR A 764 -1.05 25.87 -23.66
C THR A 764 -0.37 24.52 -23.51
N ALA A 765 0.91 24.45 -23.87
CA ALA A 765 1.76 23.29 -23.61
C ALA A 765 2.73 23.59 -22.47
N VAL A 766 2.60 22.87 -21.36
CA VAL A 766 3.49 22.92 -20.21
C VAL A 766 4.50 21.78 -20.31
N PHE A 767 5.76 22.10 -20.53
CA PHE A 767 6.86 21.15 -20.46
C PHE A 767 7.43 21.12 -19.05
N ARG A 768 7.57 19.92 -18.47
CA ARG A 768 8.28 19.69 -17.22
C ARG A 768 9.55 18.89 -17.49
N ASN A 769 10.68 19.39 -16.99
CA ASN A 769 11.91 18.62 -16.91
C ASN A 769 11.82 17.68 -15.70
N VAL A 770 11.56 16.40 -15.93
CA VAL A 770 11.48 15.39 -14.86
C VAL A 770 12.85 14.84 -14.46
N ASN A 771 13.93 15.36 -15.04
CA ASN A 771 15.30 15.16 -14.59
C ASN A 771 15.63 16.14 -13.45
N GLY A 772 15.89 15.64 -12.24
CA GLY A 772 16.35 16.48 -11.13
C GLY A 772 17.87 16.69 -11.09
N LEU A 773 18.63 16.03 -11.97
CA LEU A 773 20.10 16.04 -11.95
C LEU A 773 20.73 17.00 -12.97
N ARG A 774 20.00 17.37 -14.03
CA ARG A 774 20.49 18.27 -15.09
C ARG A 774 19.36 19.08 -15.71
N ALA A 775 19.66 20.32 -16.05
CA ALA A 775 18.79 21.16 -16.86
C ALA A 775 18.72 20.66 -18.30
N THR A 776 17.65 21.02 -19.01
CA THR A 776 17.57 20.82 -20.46
C THR A 776 18.47 21.80 -21.20
N GLY A 777 18.75 21.51 -22.47
CA GLY A 777 19.09 22.54 -23.45
C GLY A 777 17.84 23.31 -23.89
N ARG A 778 17.90 23.88 -25.10
CA ARG A 778 16.72 24.49 -25.74
C ARG A 778 15.62 23.45 -25.97
N VAL A 779 14.40 23.80 -25.57
CA VAL A 779 13.16 23.04 -25.79
C VAL A 779 12.36 23.76 -26.87
N ASP A 780 12.11 23.09 -27.98
CA ASP A 780 11.37 23.65 -29.13
C ASP A 780 9.98 23.02 -29.23
N PHE A 781 8.96 23.83 -29.48
CA PHE A 781 7.58 23.39 -29.67
C PHE A 781 7.12 23.73 -31.07
N ALA A 782 6.38 22.82 -31.69
CA ALA A 782 5.69 23.04 -32.95
C ALA A 782 4.27 22.51 -32.85
N LEU A 783 3.29 23.40 -33.06
CA LEU A 783 1.88 23.05 -33.15
C LEU A 783 1.50 22.95 -34.63
N THR A 784 0.89 21.84 -35.03
CA THR A 784 0.45 21.56 -36.40
C THR A 784 -0.97 20.98 -36.41
N GLY A 785 -1.67 21.06 -37.55
CA GLY A 785 -3.02 20.48 -37.72
C GLY A 785 -4.16 21.48 -37.57
N VAL A 786 -3.91 22.64 -36.93
CA VAL A 786 -4.87 23.74 -36.82
C VAL A 786 -4.19 25.08 -37.10
N GLU A 787 -4.97 26.05 -37.60
CA GLU A 787 -4.51 27.44 -37.74
C GLU A 787 -4.34 28.06 -36.36
N ALA A 788 -3.09 28.34 -35.98
CA ALA A 788 -2.79 28.90 -34.67
C ALA A 788 -1.62 29.88 -34.72
N GLU A 789 -1.77 31.00 -34.01
CA GLU A 789 -0.72 32.00 -33.86
C GLU A 789 -0.09 31.89 -32.47
N PRO A 790 1.25 31.80 -32.36
CA PRO A 790 1.89 31.77 -31.06
C PRO A 790 1.73 33.13 -30.36
N THR A 791 1.37 33.12 -29.07
CA THR A 791 1.22 34.35 -28.29
C THR A 791 2.54 34.84 -27.68
N GLY A 792 3.63 34.11 -27.92
CA GLY A 792 4.98 34.38 -27.42
C GLY A 792 6.01 33.44 -28.06
N PRO A 793 7.24 33.37 -27.54
CA PRO A 793 8.26 32.46 -28.07
C PRO A 793 7.83 31.00 -27.99
N VAL A 794 7.94 30.27 -29.12
CA VAL A 794 7.64 28.83 -29.20
C VAL A 794 8.82 27.93 -28.80
N SER A 795 9.76 28.47 -28.03
CA SER A 795 10.89 27.72 -27.50
C SER A 795 11.32 28.25 -26.14
N LEU A 796 11.69 27.34 -25.26
CA LEU A 796 12.29 27.66 -23.97
C LEU A 796 13.81 27.50 -24.09
N PRO A 797 14.62 28.52 -23.74
CA PRO A 797 16.08 28.44 -23.90
C PRO A 797 16.70 27.37 -23.01
N ARG A 798 16.13 27.17 -21.82
CA ARG A 798 16.57 26.21 -20.80
C ARG A 798 15.45 25.99 -19.80
N VAL A 799 15.26 24.75 -19.37
CA VAL A 799 14.38 24.39 -18.25
C VAL A 799 15.23 23.74 -17.17
N GLY A 800 15.22 24.31 -15.96
CA GLY A 800 16.01 23.84 -14.82
C GLY A 800 15.65 22.40 -14.40
N PRO A 801 16.48 21.73 -13.58
CA PRO A 801 16.13 20.42 -13.04
C PRO A 801 14.82 20.48 -12.24
N GLY A 802 13.87 19.60 -12.53
CA GLY A 802 12.53 19.60 -11.89
C GLY A 802 11.63 20.79 -12.23
N ALA A 803 12.09 21.74 -13.04
CA ALA A 803 11.35 22.96 -13.38
C ALA A 803 10.36 22.73 -14.53
N THR A 804 9.45 23.68 -14.68
CA THR A 804 8.49 23.74 -15.78
C THR A 804 8.74 24.98 -16.64
N GLY A 805 8.23 24.96 -17.87
CA GLY A 805 8.04 26.13 -18.69
C GLY A 805 6.89 25.90 -19.66
N GLU A 806 6.27 26.98 -20.12
CA GLU A 806 5.05 26.91 -20.93
C GLU A 806 5.21 27.67 -22.25
N VAL A 807 4.46 27.22 -23.25
CA VAL A 807 4.29 27.89 -24.54
C VAL A 807 2.79 27.90 -24.86
N THR A 808 2.31 29.00 -25.42
CA THR A 808 0.90 29.21 -25.70
C THR A 808 0.68 29.64 -27.15
N TRP A 809 -0.40 29.12 -27.73
CA TRP A 809 -0.92 29.51 -29.03
C TRP A 809 -2.38 29.95 -28.90
N ARG A 810 -2.80 30.82 -29.82
CA ARG A 810 -4.19 31.13 -30.11
C ARG A 810 -4.61 30.38 -31.36
N ALA A 811 -5.34 29.28 -31.20
CA ALA A 811 -5.88 28.49 -32.31
C ALA A 811 -7.25 29.03 -32.73
N GLY A 812 -7.43 29.33 -34.01
CA GLY A 812 -8.67 29.90 -34.57
C GLY A 812 -9.56 28.85 -35.23
N ALA A 813 -10.85 29.18 -35.34
CA ALA A 813 -11.76 28.45 -36.22
C ALA A 813 -11.34 28.61 -37.69
N PRO A 814 -11.47 27.56 -38.52
CA PRO A 814 -11.26 27.67 -39.97
C PRO A 814 -12.22 28.70 -40.58
N VAL A 815 -11.82 29.28 -41.71
CA VAL A 815 -12.69 30.21 -42.48
C VAL A 815 -13.84 29.47 -43.19
N THR A 816 -13.76 28.14 -43.30
CA THR A 816 -14.76 27.30 -43.98
C THR A 816 -16.08 27.24 -43.19
N PRO A 817 -17.25 27.50 -43.80
CA PRO A 817 -18.55 27.42 -43.12
C PRO A 817 -18.80 26.06 -42.45
N LEU A 818 -19.42 26.06 -41.27
CA LEU A 818 -19.75 24.85 -40.51
C LEU A 818 -20.79 23.97 -41.25
N ASP A 819 -20.54 22.65 -41.30
CA ASP A 819 -21.35 21.65 -42.04
C ASP A 819 -21.93 20.54 -41.14
N ARG A 820 -21.65 20.60 -39.83
CA ARG A 820 -22.00 19.58 -38.83
C ARG A 820 -22.01 20.17 -37.42
N PRO A 821 -22.63 19.50 -36.43
CA PRO A 821 -22.76 20.06 -35.09
C PRO A 821 -21.42 20.27 -34.38
N LEU A 822 -20.48 19.32 -34.51
CA LEU A 822 -19.11 19.41 -34.01
C LEU A 822 -18.13 19.07 -35.14
N ARG A 823 -17.31 20.03 -35.55
CA ARG A 823 -16.20 19.79 -36.46
C ARG A 823 -14.92 19.56 -35.65
N PRO A 824 -14.34 18.35 -35.66
CA PRO A 824 -13.07 18.09 -34.99
C PRO A 824 -11.94 18.81 -35.73
N LEU A 825 -11.07 19.45 -34.95
CA LEU A 825 -9.87 20.16 -35.39
C LEU A 825 -8.66 19.48 -34.71
N PRO A 826 -8.18 18.34 -35.25
CA PRO A 826 -7.07 17.60 -34.66
C PRO A 826 -5.78 18.41 -34.77
N TYR A 827 -4.97 18.36 -33.72
CA TYR A 827 -3.66 19.00 -33.68
C TYR A 827 -2.60 18.11 -33.06
N GLU A 828 -1.35 18.33 -33.47
CA GLU A 828 -0.17 17.76 -32.84
C GLU A 828 0.66 18.89 -32.23
N ILE A 829 1.22 18.64 -31.03
CA ILE A 829 2.31 19.44 -30.46
C ILE A 829 3.56 18.57 -30.41
N ALA A 830 4.50 18.83 -31.31
CA ALA A 830 5.81 18.21 -31.29
C ALA A 830 6.77 19.00 -30.41
N VAL A 831 7.36 18.35 -29.42
CA VAL A 831 8.31 18.94 -28.48
C VAL A 831 9.68 18.30 -28.66
N ARG A 832 10.70 19.10 -28.98
CA ARG A 832 12.09 18.65 -29.11
C ARG A 832 12.90 19.12 -27.91
N TYR A 833 13.41 18.18 -27.13
CA TYR A 833 14.12 18.48 -25.88
C TYR A 833 15.21 17.45 -25.59
N GLY A 834 16.12 17.79 -24.68
CA GLY A 834 17.13 16.86 -24.17
C GLY A 834 17.95 17.54 -23.07
N PRO A 835 18.70 16.78 -22.27
CA PRO A 835 19.62 17.37 -21.30
C PRO A 835 20.61 18.30 -22.00
N ALA A 836 21.04 19.37 -21.31
CA ALA A 836 21.85 20.42 -21.92
C ALA A 836 23.15 19.88 -22.55
N GLY A 837 23.33 20.00 -23.87
CA GLY A 837 24.50 19.49 -24.58
C GLY A 837 24.43 18.02 -25.00
N GLU A 838 23.32 17.33 -24.73
CA GLU A 838 23.05 15.98 -25.21
C GLU A 838 22.13 15.98 -26.44
N ARG A 839 22.03 14.83 -27.11
CA ARG A 839 21.10 14.63 -28.24
C ARG A 839 19.66 14.89 -27.78
N ARG A 840 18.95 15.72 -28.55
CA ARG A 840 17.52 16.00 -28.32
C ARG A 840 16.64 14.92 -28.94
N VAL A 841 15.58 14.56 -28.24
CA VAL A 841 14.52 13.65 -28.68
C VAL A 841 13.27 14.43 -29.08
N ARG A 842 12.40 13.81 -29.88
CA ARG A 842 11.08 14.34 -30.23
C ARG A 842 10.03 13.59 -29.42
N HIS A 843 9.18 14.34 -28.73
CA HIS A 843 7.94 13.86 -28.13
C HIS A 843 6.76 14.48 -28.87
N VAL A 844 5.63 13.78 -28.93
CA VAL A 844 4.42 14.23 -29.62
C VAL A 844 3.25 14.10 -28.67
N HIS A 845 2.49 15.17 -28.55
CA HIS A 845 1.16 15.17 -27.97
C HIS A 845 0.13 15.34 -29.08
N GLU A 846 -0.91 14.50 -29.08
CA GLU A 846 -2.05 14.58 -30.00
C GLU A 846 -3.27 15.06 -29.20
N GLY A 847 -4.01 16.02 -29.76
CA GLY A 847 -5.24 16.54 -29.18
C GLY A 847 -6.24 16.96 -30.25
N THR A 848 -7.47 17.26 -29.83
CA THR A 848 -8.53 17.69 -30.74
C THR A 848 -9.27 18.88 -30.13
N LEU A 849 -9.28 20.00 -30.85
CA LEU A 849 -10.20 21.13 -30.62
C LEU A 849 -11.51 20.88 -31.37
N PHE A 850 -12.56 21.59 -31.02
CA PHE A 850 -13.82 21.51 -31.76
C PHE A 850 -14.35 22.88 -32.16
N GLU A 851 -14.65 23.05 -33.44
CA GLU A 851 -15.56 24.10 -33.88
C GLU A 851 -16.99 23.59 -33.68
N ALA A 852 -17.74 24.23 -32.79
CA ALA A 852 -19.05 23.79 -32.33
C ALA A 852 -20.15 24.74 -32.78
N GLY A 853 -21.17 24.19 -33.44
CA GLY A 853 -22.37 24.96 -33.76
C GLY A 853 -23.10 25.38 -32.48
N PRO A 854 -23.59 26.63 -32.40
CA PRO A 854 -24.17 27.15 -31.17
C PRO A 854 -25.44 26.37 -30.80
N VAL A 855 -25.46 25.86 -29.57
CA VAL A 855 -26.62 25.18 -29.00
C VAL A 855 -27.73 26.19 -28.72
N SER A 856 -28.95 25.91 -29.18
CA SER A 856 -30.11 26.77 -28.95
C SER A 856 -30.44 26.90 -27.46
N GLY A 857 -30.88 28.09 -27.04
CA GLY A 857 -31.16 28.40 -25.62
C GLY A 857 -32.27 27.57 -24.95
N SER A 858 -32.96 26.71 -25.72
CA SER A 858 -33.91 25.74 -25.18
C SER A 858 -33.26 24.54 -24.48
N TRP A 859 -31.95 24.34 -24.68
CA TRP A 859 -31.18 23.24 -24.13
C TRP A 859 -30.33 23.66 -22.93
N ARG A 860 -30.14 22.74 -22.00
CA ARG A 860 -29.15 22.81 -20.92
C ARG A 860 -28.07 21.77 -21.14
N THR A 861 -26.86 22.06 -20.71
CA THR A 861 -25.72 21.14 -20.79
C THR A 861 -25.29 20.71 -19.39
N TYR A 862 -24.95 19.43 -19.23
CA TYR A 862 -24.27 18.90 -18.06
C TYR A 862 -23.05 18.09 -18.51
N SER A 863 -21.93 18.26 -17.82
CA SER A 863 -20.76 17.42 -18.03
C SER A 863 -19.94 17.26 -16.76
N ASN A 864 -19.67 16.00 -16.43
CA ASN A 864 -18.59 15.60 -15.53
C ASN A 864 -17.57 14.68 -16.23
N ASN A 865 -17.64 14.59 -17.56
CA ASN A 865 -16.77 13.80 -18.43
C ASN A 865 -16.02 14.66 -19.48
N ALA A 866 -15.95 15.98 -19.23
CA ALA A 866 -15.34 16.99 -20.10
C ALA A 866 -15.90 16.96 -21.54
N ALA A 867 -17.22 16.84 -21.65
CA ALA A 867 -17.96 16.82 -22.90
C ALA A 867 -18.05 18.21 -23.52
N VAL A 868 -17.99 18.24 -24.84
CA VAL A 868 -18.28 19.39 -25.70
C VAL A 868 -19.55 19.10 -26.50
N PHE A 869 -20.32 20.16 -26.77
CA PHE A 869 -21.66 20.08 -27.35
C PHE A 869 -21.74 20.97 -28.59
N GLY A 870 -22.46 20.53 -29.61
CA GLY A 870 -22.75 21.34 -30.78
C GLY A 870 -24.12 21.05 -31.38
N GLU A 871 -24.71 22.04 -32.04
CA GLU A 871 -25.97 21.97 -32.77
C GLU A 871 -25.81 22.52 -34.18
N TRP A 872 -26.35 21.83 -35.18
CA TRP A 872 -26.37 22.30 -36.58
C TRP A 872 -27.58 21.72 -37.32
N GLU A 873 -28.45 22.59 -37.84
CA GLU A 873 -29.67 22.24 -38.60
C GLU A 873 -30.52 21.12 -37.94
N GLY A 874 -30.76 21.23 -36.62
CA GLY A 874 -31.55 20.24 -35.88
C GLY A 874 -30.86 18.89 -35.63
N ARG A 875 -29.57 18.78 -35.96
CA ARG A 875 -28.65 17.72 -35.54
C ARG A 875 -27.82 18.19 -34.37
N TYR A 876 -27.38 17.26 -33.53
CA TYR A 876 -26.60 17.52 -32.33
C TYR A 876 -25.41 16.60 -32.26
N ALA A 877 -24.33 17.02 -31.61
CA ALA A 877 -23.25 16.12 -31.28
C ALA A 877 -22.72 16.37 -29.87
N ILE A 878 -22.29 15.29 -29.23
CA ILE A 878 -21.63 15.30 -27.93
C ILE A 878 -20.30 14.55 -28.09
N HIS A 879 -19.19 15.22 -27.79
CA HIS A 879 -17.89 14.56 -27.69
C HIS A 879 -17.40 14.61 -26.25
N GLY A 880 -17.16 13.46 -25.62
CA GLY A 880 -16.76 13.39 -24.22
C GLY A 880 -16.06 12.09 -23.86
N GLY A 881 -15.54 12.02 -22.64
CA GLY A 881 -14.95 10.82 -22.06
C GLY A 881 -15.94 10.08 -21.15
N GLY A 882 -15.40 9.50 -20.08
CA GLY A 882 -16.15 8.84 -19.02
C GLY A 882 -15.63 7.45 -18.76
N ALA A 883 -15.18 7.19 -17.52
CA ALA A 883 -14.68 5.89 -17.10
C ALA A 883 -15.78 4.84 -17.12
N ASP A 884 -16.97 5.16 -16.59
CA ASP A 884 -18.15 4.29 -16.60
C ASP A 884 -19.45 5.06 -16.30
N LEU A 885 -20.59 4.40 -16.51
CA LEU A 885 -21.93 4.83 -16.12
C LEU A 885 -22.67 3.64 -15.49
N TRP A 886 -22.18 3.21 -14.33
CA TRP A 886 -22.60 2.02 -13.60
C TRP A 886 -22.21 2.07 -12.11
N LYS A 887 -23.16 1.75 -11.22
CA LYS A 887 -23.01 1.73 -9.77
C LYS A 887 -22.35 3.01 -9.26
N GLY A 888 -21.28 2.90 -8.47
CA GLY A 888 -20.58 4.05 -7.88
C GLY A 888 -19.89 5.00 -8.87
N THR A 889 -19.94 4.75 -10.19
CA THR A 889 -19.38 5.64 -11.21
C THR A 889 -20.48 6.14 -12.14
N ALA A 890 -20.63 7.47 -12.25
CA ALA A 890 -21.64 8.10 -13.10
C ALA A 890 -21.05 9.26 -13.90
N GLU A 891 -20.25 8.94 -14.91
CA GLU A 891 -19.58 9.93 -15.76
C GLU A 891 -20.23 10.01 -17.15
N PHE A 892 -20.82 11.16 -17.47
CA PHE A 892 -21.52 11.38 -18.74
C PHE A 892 -21.61 12.87 -19.10
N GLY A 893 -21.84 13.12 -20.39
CA GLY A 893 -22.20 14.43 -20.92
C GLY A 893 -23.62 14.39 -21.45
N ALA A 894 -24.44 15.38 -21.10
CA ALA A 894 -25.85 15.43 -21.50
C ALA A 894 -26.24 16.80 -22.03
N LEU A 895 -27.02 16.78 -23.13
CA LEU A 895 -27.76 17.91 -23.66
C LEU A 895 -29.25 17.65 -23.40
N TYR A 896 -29.86 18.42 -22.50
CA TYR A 896 -31.16 18.06 -21.92
C TYR A 896 -32.11 19.24 -21.76
N ARG A 897 -33.40 18.91 -21.60
CA ARG A 897 -34.47 19.86 -21.30
C ARG A 897 -35.03 19.58 -19.92
N ALA A 898 -35.20 20.65 -19.14
CA ALA A 898 -35.74 20.51 -17.79
C ALA A 898 -37.22 20.10 -17.84
N GLY A 899 -37.60 19.11 -17.04
CA GLY A 899 -38.98 18.62 -16.96
C GLY A 899 -39.58 18.07 -18.26
N ALA A 900 -38.75 17.54 -19.15
CA ALA A 900 -39.17 17.02 -20.45
C ALA A 900 -39.87 15.65 -20.38
N LEU A 901 -39.72 14.90 -19.29
CA LEU A 901 -40.35 13.60 -19.11
C LEU A 901 -41.30 13.62 -17.90
N ARG A 902 -42.57 13.30 -18.15
CA ARG A 902 -43.65 13.19 -17.16
C ARG A 902 -44.61 12.09 -17.60
N ASP A 903 -45.54 11.71 -16.73
CA ASP A 903 -46.50 10.66 -17.07
C ASP A 903 -47.24 10.96 -18.39
N GLY A 904 -47.37 9.94 -19.23
CA GLY A 904 -47.95 10.00 -20.58
C GLY A 904 -47.04 10.58 -21.66
N VAL A 905 -45.84 11.07 -21.32
CA VAL A 905 -44.91 11.67 -22.29
C VAL A 905 -43.86 10.68 -22.75
N SER A 906 -43.57 10.74 -24.05
CA SER A 906 -42.47 10.03 -24.68
C SER A 906 -41.41 11.00 -25.20
N VAL A 907 -40.13 10.69 -24.95
CA VAL A 907 -39.02 11.38 -25.60
C VAL A 907 -38.39 10.44 -26.62
N THR A 908 -38.08 10.97 -27.80
CA THR A 908 -37.42 10.20 -28.86
C THR A 908 -36.16 10.91 -29.34
N VAL A 909 -35.14 10.13 -29.68
CA VAL A 909 -33.93 10.64 -30.34
C VAL A 909 -33.39 9.58 -31.29
N ARG A 910 -32.90 10.00 -32.46
CA ARG A 910 -32.12 9.14 -33.34
C ARG A 910 -30.66 9.30 -32.98
N VAL A 911 -29.99 8.20 -32.63
CA VAL A 911 -28.53 8.15 -32.56
C VAL A 911 -28.05 7.89 -33.98
N ASP A 912 -27.49 8.90 -34.63
CA ASP A 912 -27.05 8.84 -36.02
C ASP A 912 -25.73 8.08 -36.15
N ALA A 913 -24.79 8.37 -35.25
CA ALA A 913 -23.49 7.71 -35.17
C ALA A 913 -22.94 7.74 -33.74
N GLN A 914 -22.10 6.75 -33.40
CA GLN A 914 -21.42 6.66 -32.12
C GLN A 914 -20.00 6.11 -32.32
N ALA A 915 -19.00 6.80 -31.77
CA ALA A 915 -17.64 6.28 -31.67
C ALA A 915 -17.56 5.05 -30.75
N ALA A 916 -16.81 4.03 -31.16
CA ALA A 916 -16.68 2.77 -30.43
C ALA A 916 -15.51 2.80 -29.43
N THR A 917 -15.60 3.64 -28.39
CA THR A 917 -14.58 3.78 -27.30
C THR A 917 -14.56 2.61 -26.30
N GLY A 918 -15.26 1.53 -26.63
CA GLY A 918 -15.48 0.38 -25.76
C GLY A 918 -16.79 -0.34 -26.07
N PRO A 919 -16.91 -1.65 -25.77
CA PRO A 919 -18.12 -2.42 -26.05
C PRO A 919 -19.35 -1.91 -25.26
N TRP A 920 -19.11 -1.20 -24.15
CA TRP A 920 -20.12 -0.63 -23.26
C TRP A 920 -20.25 0.89 -23.36
N ALA A 921 -19.60 1.54 -24.32
CA ALA A 921 -19.84 2.96 -24.58
C ALA A 921 -21.34 3.20 -24.80
N ARG A 922 -21.89 4.27 -24.21
CA ARG A 922 -23.35 4.49 -24.17
C ARG A 922 -23.71 5.79 -24.87
N ALA A 923 -24.72 5.73 -25.72
CA ALA A 923 -25.29 6.86 -26.42
C ALA A 923 -26.81 6.72 -26.52
N GLY A 924 -27.58 7.74 -26.14
CA GLY A 924 -29.03 7.68 -26.29
C GLY A 924 -29.78 8.68 -25.43
N LEU A 925 -30.85 8.23 -24.79
CA LEU A 925 -31.73 9.02 -23.91
C LEU A 925 -31.35 8.80 -22.44
N ILE A 926 -31.32 9.88 -21.66
CA ILE A 926 -31.13 9.85 -20.21
C ILE A 926 -32.23 10.66 -19.54
N ALA A 927 -32.69 10.20 -18.38
CA ALA A 927 -33.62 10.95 -17.55
C ALA A 927 -33.28 10.79 -16.06
N ARG A 928 -33.53 11.87 -15.32
CA ARG A 928 -33.32 12.00 -13.87
C ARG A 928 -34.14 13.17 -13.36
N ASP A 929 -34.50 13.19 -12.07
CA ASP A 929 -35.26 14.32 -11.52
C ASP A 929 -34.53 15.66 -11.73
N ALA A 930 -33.21 15.68 -11.50
CA ALA A 930 -32.33 16.79 -11.83
C ALA A 930 -31.01 16.27 -12.42
N LEU A 931 -30.83 16.38 -13.74
CA LEU A 931 -29.66 15.79 -14.44
C LEU A 931 -28.32 16.42 -14.02
N ALA A 932 -28.33 17.70 -13.63
CA ALA A 932 -27.12 18.40 -13.18
C ALA A 932 -26.71 18.11 -11.71
N THR A 933 -27.54 17.36 -10.97
CA THR A 933 -27.32 17.08 -9.55
C THR A 933 -26.87 15.63 -9.37
N ALA A 934 -25.63 15.44 -8.91
CA ALA A 934 -25.13 14.11 -8.54
C ALA A 934 -26.00 13.49 -7.43
N GLY A 935 -26.31 12.19 -7.54
CA GLY A 935 -27.15 11.48 -6.57
C GLY A 935 -28.66 11.78 -6.62
N SER A 936 -29.16 12.62 -7.55
CA SER A 936 -30.60 12.85 -7.71
C SER A 936 -31.40 11.55 -8.02
N PRO A 937 -32.64 11.37 -7.52
CA PRO A 937 -33.42 10.16 -7.78
C PRO A 937 -33.91 10.00 -9.22
N GLY A 938 -34.53 8.84 -9.49
CA GLY A 938 -35.25 8.57 -10.73
C GLY A 938 -34.35 8.35 -11.95
N PHE A 939 -33.15 7.82 -11.74
CA PHE A 939 -32.14 7.72 -12.78
C PHE A 939 -32.41 6.54 -13.74
N VAL A 940 -32.53 6.84 -15.04
CA VAL A 940 -32.74 5.85 -16.11
C VAL A 940 -32.03 6.30 -17.39
N ASN A 941 -31.50 5.34 -18.15
CA ASN A 941 -31.03 5.59 -19.51
C ASN A 941 -31.50 4.51 -20.48
N LEU A 942 -31.74 4.90 -21.72
CA LEU A 942 -31.93 4.02 -22.86
C LEU A 942 -30.84 4.34 -23.88
N ALA A 943 -29.87 3.44 -24.04
CA ALA A 943 -28.68 3.68 -24.83
C ALA A 943 -28.38 2.57 -25.82
N VAL A 944 -27.96 2.93 -27.03
CA VAL A 944 -27.26 2.01 -27.90
C VAL A 944 -25.80 1.90 -27.48
N THR A 945 -25.23 0.72 -27.68
CA THR A 945 -23.82 0.41 -27.38
C THR A 945 -23.14 -0.23 -28.58
N PRO A 946 -21.82 -0.07 -28.75
CA PRO A 946 -21.09 -0.68 -29.86
C PRO A 946 -21.11 -2.21 -29.83
N GLY A 947 -21.08 -2.82 -28.64
CA GLY A 947 -20.92 -4.27 -28.47
C GLY A 947 -22.13 -5.01 -27.88
N ASN A 948 -23.07 -4.33 -27.23
CA ASN A 948 -24.07 -4.96 -26.37
C ASN A 948 -25.53 -4.67 -26.76
N GLY A 949 -25.77 -4.03 -27.91
CA GLY A 949 -27.12 -3.72 -28.37
C GLY A 949 -27.70 -2.44 -27.77
N VAL A 950 -29.03 -2.36 -27.68
CA VAL A 950 -29.74 -1.28 -26.98
C VAL A 950 -30.06 -1.74 -25.57
N VAL A 951 -29.71 -0.92 -24.58
CA VAL A 951 -29.74 -1.22 -23.16
C VAL A 951 -30.61 -0.19 -22.45
N LEU A 952 -31.58 -0.65 -21.66
CA LEU A 952 -32.33 0.16 -20.70
C LEU A 952 -31.72 -0.09 -19.31
N SER A 953 -30.97 0.87 -18.78
CA SER A 953 -30.38 0.82 -17.44
C SER A 953 -31.18 1.68 -16.48
N TYR A 954 -31.38 1.22 -15.25
CA TYR A 954 -32.19 1.93 -14.26
C TYR A 954 -31.68 1.67 -12.84
N ASP A 955 -32.06 2.58 -11.94
CA ASP A 955 -31.82 2.54 -10.50
C ASP A 955 -32.92 1.72 -9.80
N THR A 956 -32.58 0.62 -9.12
CA THR A 956 -33.60 -0.21 -8.45
C THR A 956 -33.95 0.23 -7.04
N ASN A 957 -33.06 0.98 -6.38
CA ASN A 957 -33.15 1.27 -4.94
C ASN A 957 -33.37 2.76 -4.62
N GLY A 958 -33.29 3.64 -5.63
CA GLY A 958 -33.48 5.08 -5.51
C GLY A 958 -32.25 5.84 -5.00
N ASP A 959 -31.06 5.24 -5.01
CA ASP A 959 -29.81 5.85 -4.54
C ASP A 959 -29.18 6.84 -5.54
N GLY A 960 -29.77 6.97 -6.72
CA GLY A 960 -29.31 7.85 -7.78
C GLY A 960 -28.17 7.25 -8.61
N THR A 961 -27.98 5.94 -8.60
CA THR A 961 -27.01 5.24 -9.45
C THR A 961 -27.66 4.10 -10.23
N LEU A 962 -27.09 3.76 -11.39
CA LEU A 962 -27.62 2.67 -12.22
C LEU A 962 -27.01 1.35 -11.76
N ASP A 963 -27.84 0.40 -11.34
CA ASP A 963 -27.40 -0.86 -10.73
C ASP A 963 -27.87 -2.12 -11.47
N THR A 964 -28.82 -1.96 -12.40
CA THR A 964 -29.38 -3.03 -13.23
C THR A 964 -29.65 -2.58 -14.67
N TYR A 965 -29.86 -3.54 -15.58
CA TYR A 965 -30.27 -3.26 -16.95
C TYR A 965 -31.04 -4.41 -17.61
N GLN A 966 -31.76 -4.07 -18.68
CA GLN A 966 -32.31 -5.00 -19.67
C GLN A 966 -31.79 -4.63 -21.06
N ARG A 967 -31.68 -5.57 -21.99
CA ARG A 967 -31.09 -5.29 -23.31
C ARG A 967 -31.72 -6.05 -24.47
N LEU A 968 -31.61 -5.43 -25.64
CA LEU A 968 -31.89 -6.02 -26.94
C LEU A 968 -30.59 -6.09 -27.75
N THR A 969 -30.09 -7.30 -27.98
CA THR A 969 -28.80 -7.53 -28.68
C THR A 969 -28.91 -7.35 -30.19
N GLY A 970 -27.77 -7.22 -30.87
CA GLY A 970 -27.69 -7.17 -32.34
C GLY A 970 -28.09 -5.82 -32.97
N VAL A 971 -28.45 -4.82 -32.17
CA VAL A 971 -28.78 -3.46 -32.65
C VAL A 971 -27.58 -2.52 -32.48
N ARG A 972 -27.30 -1.68 -33.48
CA ARG A 972 -26.24 -0.66 -33.47
C ARG A 972 -26.78 0.66 -34.03
N ALA A 973 -26.08 1.75 -33.81
CA ALA A 973 -26.37 3.01 -34.51
C ALA A 973 -26.16 2.83 -36.04
N PRO A 974 -26.97 3.47 -36.91
CA PRO A 974 -28.05 4.40 -36.56
C PRO A 974 -29.30 3.71 -36.00
N VAL A 975 -29.90 4.29 -34.97
CA VAL A 975 -31.12 3.74 -34.33
C VAL A 975 -31.97 4.85 -33.73
N LEU A 976 -33.29 4.76 -33.89
CA LEU A 976 -34.25 5.64 -33.21
C LEU A 976 -34.63 5.03 -31.86
N LEU A 977 -34.51 5.80 -30.78
CA LEU A 977 -34.81 5.39 -29.42
C LEU A 977 -36.04 6.15 -28.91
N ARG A 978 -36.87 5.50 -28.10
CA ARG A 978 -38.00 6.10 -27.39
C ARG A 978 -38.00 5.66 -25.94
N LEU A 979 -38.04 6.64 -25.04
CA LEU A 979 -38.25 6.44 -23.62
C LEU A 979 -39.59 7.08 -23.24
N THR A 980 -40.52 6.26 -22.76
CA THR A 980 -41.86 6.68 -22.34
C THR A 980 -42.00 6.51 -20.84
N ARG A 981 -42.60 7.50 -20.17
CA ARG A 981 -43.07 7.35 -18.79
C ARG A 981 -44.57 7.05 -18.81
N ALA A 982 -44.94 5.87 -18.35
CA ALA A 982 -46.32 5.36 -18.33
C ALA A 982 -46.69 4.89 -16.91
N GLY A 983 -47.37 5.76 -16.17
CA GLY A 983 -47.69 5.59 -14.76
C GLY A 983 -46.45 5.36 -13.92
N ALA A 984 -46.42 4.21 -13.25
CA ALA A 984 -45.31 3.76 -12.40
C ALA A 984 -44.22 3.00 -13.18
N SER A 985 -44.14 3.13 -14.51
CA SER A 985 -43.15 2.41 -15.33
C SER A 985 -42.48 3.30 -16.38
N PHE A 986 -41.23 2.97 -16.69
CA PHE A 986 -40.54 3.41 -17.91
C PHE A 986 -40.61 2.32 -18.97
N VAL A 987 -40.92 2.71 -20.19
CA VAL A 987 -40.90 1.82 -21.37
C VAL A 987 -39.81 2.30 -22.30
N GLY A 988 -38.77 1.49 -22.49
CA GLY A 988 -37.72 1.73 -23.47
C GLY A 988 -37.99 0.94 -24.75
N ALA A 989 -37.94 1.61 -25.90
CA ALA A 989 -38.13 1.00 -27.21
C ALA A 989 -37.15 1.54 -28.25
N CYS A 990 -36.87 0.75 -29.29
CA CYS A 990 -36.03 1.16 -30.41
C CYS A 990 -36.67 0.85 -31.77
N SER A 991 -36.25 1.56 -32.81
CA SER A 991 -36.72 1.41 -34.19
C SER A 991 -35.54 1.56 -35.16
N LEU A 992 -35.52 0.69 -36.19
CA LEU A 992 -34.51 0.68 -37.26
C LEU A 992 -35.03 1.25 -38.59
N ASP A 993 -36.34 1.51 -38.67
CA ASP A 993 -37.06 1.95 -39.88
C ASP A 993 -37.65 3.35 -39.71
N GLY A 994 -37.03 4.20 -38.90
CA GLY A 994 -37.43 5.59 -38.73
C GLY A 994 -38.75 5.78 -37.95
N GLY A 995 -39.15 4.79 -37.17
CA GLY A 995 -40.34 4.85 -36.30
C GLY A 995 -41.57 4.14 -36.86
N SER A 996 -41.48 3.51 -38.03
CA SER A 996 -42.58 2.71 -38.61
C SER A 996 -42.87 1.45 -37.78
N THR A 997 -41.85 0.79 -37.25
CA THR A 997 -41.98 -0.32 -36.31
C THR A 997 -41.14 -0.10 -35.05
N TRP A 998 -41.68 -0.47 -33.90
CA TRP A 998 -41.03 -0.32 -32.60
C TRP A 998 -40.83 -1.66 -31.91
N ARG A 999 -39.61 -1.92 -31.46
CA ARG A 999 -39.25 -3.08 -30.63
C ARG A 999 -39.05 -2.61 -29.21
N THR A 1000 -39.88 -3.11 -28.29
CA THR A 1000 -39.71 -2.86 -26.85
C THR A 1000 -38.41 -3.53 -26.40
N VAL A 1001 -37.52 -2.74 -25.78
CA VAL A 1001 -36.31 -3.23 -25.13
C VAL A 1001 -36.69 -3.79 -23.76
N ALA A 1002 -37.42 -3.00 -22.96
CA ALA A 1002 -37.99 -3.43 -21.69
C ALA A 1002 -39.03 -2.43 -21.15
N THR A 1003 -39.86 -2.91 -20.22
CA THR A 1003 -40.69 -2.11 -19.32
C THR A 1003 -40.22 -2.34 -17.90
N VAL A 1004 -39.89 -1.26 -17.17
CA VAL A 1004 -39.28 -1.32 -15.83
C VAL A 1004 -40.01 -0.37 -14.88
N ALA A 1005 -40.03 -0.69 -13.59
CA ALA A 1005 -40.65 0.18 -12.60
C ALA A 1005 -39.90 1.51 -12.48
N VAL A 1006 -40.63 2.59 -12.19
CA VAL A 1006 -40.02 3.87 -11.81
C VAL A 1006 -39.31 3.69 -10.47
N PRO A 1007 -38.04 4.11 -10.33
CA PRO A 1007 -37.28 3.97 -9.09
C PRO A 1007 -37.98 4.62 -7.89
N PRO A 1008 -37.86 4.06 -6.68
CA PRO A 1008 -38.33 4.71 -5.46
C PRO A 1008 -37.77 6.13 -5.33
N GLY A 1009 -38.62 7.08 -4.93
CA GLY A 1009 -38.21 8.49 -4.73
C GLY A 1009 -38.14 9.35 -5.98
N ALA A 1010 -38.40 8.81 -7.18
CA ALA A 1010 -38.47 9.60 -8.41
C ALA A 1010 -39.67 10.57 -8.42
N GLY A 1011 -39.41 11.83 -8.76
CA GLY A 1011 -40.41 12.89 -8.87
C GLY A 1011 -41.39 12.71 -10.03
N ALA A 1012 -42.51 13.44 -10.01
CA ALA A 1012 -43.55 13.39 -11.05
C ALA A 1012 -43.13 13.98 -12.41
N VAL A 1013 -42.06 14.77 -12.42
CA VAL A 1013 -41.51 15.45 -13.58
C VAL A 1013 -39.98 15.31 -13.53
N GLN A 1014 -39.36 14.97 -14.66
CA GLN A 1014 -37.93 14.68 -14.74
C GLN A 1014 -37.29 15.41 -15.92
N ASP A 1015 -36.04 15.79 -15.74
CA ASP A 1015 -35.17 16.22 -16.81
C ASP A 1015 -34.93 15.05 -17.77
N ALA A 1016 -34.96 15.31 -19.07
CA ALA A 1016 -34.62 14.31 -20.07
C ALA A 1016 -33.85 14.92 -21.24
N GLY A 1017 -32.93 14.14 -21.80
CA GLY A 1017 -32.03 14.61 -22.84
C GLY A 1017 -31.31 13.52 -23.57
N MET A 1018 -30.49 13.94 -24.53
CA MET A 1018 -29.52 13.08 -25.19
C MET A 1018 -28.21 13.08 -24.41
N PHE A 1019 -27.52 11.95 -24.37
CA PHE A 1019 -26.30 11.81 -23.59
C PHE A 1019 -25.29 10.86 -24.23
N MET A 1020 -24.05 10.98 -23.78
CA MET A 1020 -23.02 9.98 -24.03
C MET A 1020 -22.13 9.72 -22.82
N SER A 1021 -21.54 8.52 -22.78
CA SER A 1021 -20.41 8.15 -21.93
C SER A 1021 -19.48 7.22 -22.71
N ALA A 1022 -18.18 7.48 -22.65
CA ALA A 1022 -17.18 6.66 -23.35
C ALA A 1022 -17.06 5.24 -22.76
N ALA A 1023 -17.35 5.08 -21.46
CA ALA A 1023 -17.20 3.84 -20.69
C ALA A 1023 -15.85 3.14 -20.96
N ASN A 1024 -14.78 3.92 -20.90
CA ASN A 1024 -13.43 3.54 -21.36
C ASN A 1024 -12.56 2.91 -20.25
N GLY A 1025 -13.13 2.66 -19.06
CA GLY A 1025 -12.40 2.09 -17.93
C GLY A 1025 -11.32 3.01 -17.34
N GLY A 1026 -11.35 4.31 -17.66
CA GLY A 1026 -10.41 5.32 -17.20
C GLY A 1026 -9.13 5.44 -18.02
N ASP A 1027 -9.08 4.84 -19.23
CA ASP A 1027 -7.89 4.90 -20.09
C ASP A 1027 -7.68 6.25 -20.80
N GLY A 1028 -8.69 7.14 -20.71
CA GLY A 1028 -8.69 8.48 -21.26
C GLY A 1028 -9.26 8.62 -22.68
N GLU A 1029 -9.67 7.52 -23.32
CA GLU A 1029 -10.28 7.54 -24.66
C GLU A 1029 -11.57 8.40 -24.68
N ARG A 1030 -11.78 9.14 -25.76
CA ARG A 1030 -12.96 10.00 -25.94
C ARG A 1030 -13.65 9.69 -27.25
N GLY A 1031 -14.97 9.87 -27.27
CA GLY A 1031 -15.79 9.52 -28.43
C GLY A 1031 -16.73 10.64 -28.83
N VAL A 1032 -17.04 10.75 -30.12
CA VAL A 1032 -18.11 11.61 -30.65
C VAL A 1032 -19.37 10.78 -30.82
N VAL A 1033 -20.52 11.35 -30.45
CA VAL A 1033 -21.85 10.82 -30.76
C VAL A 1033 -22.65 11.89 -31.47
N GLU A 1034 -23.30 11.50 -32.57
CA GLU A 1034 -24.19 12.37 -33.35
C GLU A 1034 -25.65 11.95 -33.16
N PHE A 1035 -26.53 12.93 -33.02
CA PHE A 1035 -27.95 12.75 -32.78
C PHE A 1035 -28.77 13.59 -33.75
N GLY A 1036 -29.97 13.11 -34.03
CA GLY A 1036 -30.98 13.83 -34.81
C GLY A 1036 -32.39 13.49 -34.36
N GLY A 1037 -33.38 14.22 -34.87
CA GLY A 1037 -34.79 13.88 -34.68
C GLY A 1037 -35.24 13.87 -33.22
N TRP A 1038 -34.71 14.76 -32.37
CA TRP A 1038 -35.22 14.92 -31.02
C TRP A 1038 -36.67 15.39 -31.04
N ALA A 1039 -37.55 14.67 -30.33
CA ALA A 1039 -38.94 15.06 -30.14
C ALA A 1039 -39.45 14.68 -28.75
N VAL A 1040 -40.41 15.47 -28.27
CA VAL A 1040 -41.22 15.19 -27.08
C VAL A 1040 -42.64 15.00 -27.60
N VAL A 1041 -43.20 13.81 -27.40
CA VAL A 1041 -44.47 13.33 -27.94
C VAL A 1041 -45.45 13.03 -26.82
#